data_AF-A0A1X0PA10-F1
#
_entry.id   AF-A0A1X0PA10-F1
#
_cell.length_a   1.000
_cell.length_b   1.000
_cell.length_c   1.000
_cell.angle_alpha   90.00
_cell.angle_beta   90.00
_cell.angle_gamma   90.00
#
_symmetry.space_group_name_H-M   'P 1'
#
loop_
_entity.id
_entity.type
_entity.pdbx_description
1 polymer ?
#
loop_
_entity_poly.entity_id
_entity_poly.type
_entity_poly.pdbx_seq_one_letter_code
_entity_poly.pdbx_strand_id
1 'polypeptide(L)'
;MQRTSFEVSIDPSRTDAFVRVSANYINSNLIPYFGGNLPPVVPLCLSDGKKNVYVGCLTHQPHNLQPFKLLISIALSEDIGLQDGKFVQCIPVYNPIRASKVLVSPTSVDDSEVVEQNASRIEGQLLRQVQVVYPGMTLSVAVFSGVHAKVTVQKIEDENGQEITSNCAVMFDGTEFVIATRARQIIQNETPKWTVLRSITHNYYEKKISNVKMEAFFYVNSVTAKRYNWSEGNIVGFWDLARMSKLIESKQLTPSFFRSNAWKAPIRLTETLPDGVCLCMVFDRATNVVVFPNPDEAIPNITEKDTTHGDFNFYPENTLKYEEIVKVHEDASRELLQHLKNWFGNGNGSNSNHNFYGNNGNILLCGAKGYGKTAILGAVLNQLCDVHVCFVQCSSSTKLLSLLQEALIECVMCAPSVLVLDNFDAIAPLQKEGSLSAISGTTKSMLEETLRCFTETLTLSGRSSVVVIAKCGNREDVHESLRSASCFPKVIKVEALNRKTRMALLQQLFPNESTEMVEELGTLMDNYTPFDIKKVSARIKSSFKDGKIPSLTSIKETIASFTPLSHTGITFLKGEKQSLNSIGGLSVAKKVLYDTLVLPMKNPALFSRLPLKTRSGVLLYGPPGCGKTFVVESIVNAEDLHCIVVNGPEIFGKYIGQSEQKIRDIFERAQAAAPCVIFFDEFDSVAPQRGVDNSGVTDRVVNQLLCYLDGVEGRKDVYVVAASSRPDLIDAALLRPGRLDKLVQCPLPSLEERLEILNNSFKKTSANLTQDEIETIAKETENWTPADLVGLVSSANLFVTRRVIDKLSLGETMEVSSEANFALANIGSGTTREKIEDSLKTLLGITKQKQNIDVVTQIVMGDVRSAMELARPSLSQKEILKYERIHHLFSGENKGEKRTEMGKKLVFQ
;
A
#
# COMPACT_ATOMS: atom_id res chain seq x y z
N MET A 1 -71.16 -41.67 -36.99
CA MET A 1 -70.39 -41.88 -35.74
C MET A 1 -69.41 -40.73 -35.59
N GLN A 2 -69.56 -39.94 -34.53
CA GLN A 2 -68.88 -38.66 -34.32
C GLN A 2 -67.36 -38.85 -34.20
N ARG A 3 -66.60 -38.27 -35.14
CA ARG A 3 -65.12 -38.20 -35.13
C ARG A 3 -64.66 -36.93 -34.38
N THR A 4 -65.11 -36.74 -33.15
CA THR A 4 -64.83 -35.52 -32.36
C THR A 4 -63.96 -35.76 -31.13
N SER A 5 -63.58 -37.00 -30.85
CA SER A 5 -62.66 -37.35 -29.74
C SER A 5 -61.20 -37.24 -30.18
N PHE A 6 -60.41 -36.45 -29.45
CA PHE A 6 -58.99 -36.24 -29.66
C PHE A 6 -58.18 -36.72 -28.46
N GLU A 7 -57.05 -37.37 -28.71
CA GLU A 7 -56.04 -37.69 -27.70
C GLU A 7 -55.16 -36.44 -27.47
N VAL A 8 -55.08 -35.98 -26.22
CA VAL A 8 -54.21 -34.86 -25.82
C VAL A 8 -52.75 -35.35 -25.80
N SER A 9 -51.86 -34.60 -26.46
CA SER A 9 -50.42 -34.81 -26.44
C SER A 9 -49.70 -33.56 -25.98
N ILE A 10 -48.85 -33.68 -24.95
CA ILE A 10 -48.15 -32.54 -24.34
C ILE A 10 -46.76 -32.35 -24.99
N ASP A 11 -46.49 -31.14 -25.48
CA ASP A 11 -45.19 -30.73 -26.02
C ASP A 11 -44.43 -29.86 -25.01
N PRO A 12 -43.31 -30.34 -24.43
CA PRO A 12 -42.55 -29.61 -23.41
C PRO A 12 -41.70 -28.48 -23.99
N SER A 13 -41.50 -28.42 -25.31
CA SER A 13 -40.70 -27.37 -25.96
C SER A 13 -41.43 -26.04 -26.12
N ARG A 14 -42.74 -26.02 -25.85
CA ARG A 14 -43.65 -24.90 -26.12
C ARG A 14 -44.14 -24.25 -24.83
N THR A 15 -44.32 -22.94 -24.89
CA THR A 15 -44.77 -22.09 -23.78
C THR A 15 -45.97 -21.21 -24.15
N ASP A 16 -46.56 -21.40 -25.33
CA ASP A 16 -47.71 -20.65 -25.82
C ASP A 16 -49.05 -21.28 -25.43
N ALA A 17 -50.08 -20.48 -25.15
CA ALA A 17 -51.40 -20.95 -24.73
C ALA A 17 -52.31 -21.40 -25.90
N PHE A 18 -51.71 -21.84 -27.02
CA PHE A 18 -52.43 -22.26 -28.21
C PHE A 18 -52.35 -23.76 -28.48
N VAL A 19 -53.47 -24.30 -28.93
CA VAL A 19 -53.60 -25.69 -29.37
C VAL A 19 -53.29 -25.80 -30.86
N ARG A 20 -52.65 -26.90 -31.26
CA ARG A 20 -52.49 -27.27 -32.67
C ARG A 20 -53.25 -28.55 -32.97
N VAL A 21 -53.93 -28.57 -34.11
CA VAL A 21 -54.70 -29.73 -34.60
C VAL A 21 -54.13 -30.20 -35.95
N SER A 22 -54.47 -31.42 -36.35
CA SER A 22 -53.97 -32.02 -37.60
C SER A 22 -54.49 -31.28 -38.84
N ALA A 23 -53.68 -31.23 -39.91
CA ALA A 23 -54.10 -30.62 -41.19
C ALA A 23 -55.39 -31.25 -41.75
N ASN A 24 -55.58 -32.56 -41.55
CA ASN A 24 -56.77 -33.28 -41.96
C ASN A 24 -58.03 -32.80 -41.21
N TYR A 25 -57.92 -32.47 -39.92
CA TYR A 25 -59.04 -31.95 -39.14
C TYR A 25 -59.43 -30.54 -39.59
N ILE A 26 -58.45 -29.68 -39.88
CA ILE A 26 -58.70 -28.34 -40.41
C ILE A 26 -59.50 -28.42 -41.72
N ASN A 27 -59.05 -29.27 -42.65
CA ASN A 27 -59.68 -29.42 -43.96
C ASN A 27 -61.07 -30.07 -43.92
N SER A 28 -61.29 -31.02 -43.00
CA SER A 28 -62.55 -31.79 -42.93
C SER A 28 -63.62 -31.20 -42.01
N ASN A 29 -63.23 -30.48 -40.95
CA ASN A 29 -64.16 -30.01 -39.91
C ASN A 29 -64.11 -28.50 -39.65
N LEU A 30 -63.04 -27.77 -40.00
CA LEU A 30 -62.99 -26.32 -39.78
C LEU A 30 -63.35 -25.54 -41.06
N ILE A 31 -62.78 -25.89 -42.22
CA ILE A 31 -63.07 -25.23 -43.50
C ILE A 31 -64.57 -25.28 -43.86
N PRO A 32 -65.28 -26.41 -43.70
CA PRO A 32 -66.72 -26.46 -44.02
C PRO A 32 -67.59 -25.61 -43.07
N TYR A 33 -67.10 -25.34 -41.85
CA TYR A 33 -67.85 -24.62 -40.81
C TYR A 33 -67.58 -23.11 -40.80
N PHE A 34 -66.39 -22.65 -41.22
CA PHE A 34 -66.02 -21.22 -41.22
C PHE A 34 -65.90 -20.59 -42.62
N GLY A 35 -66.05 -21.38 -43.69
CA GLY A 35 -65.86 -20.92 -45.07
C GLY A 35 -64.38 -20.87 -45.50
N GLY A 36 -64.13 -20.57 -46.78
CA GLY A 36 -62.79 -20.66 -47.40
C GLY A 36 -61.70 -19.76 -46.80
N ASN A 37 -62.05 -18.76 -45.98
CA ASN A 37 -61.10 -17.88 -45.28
C ASN A 37 -61.19 -18.13 -43.76
N LEU A 38 -60.31 -18.99 -43.26
CA LEU A 38 -60.19 -19.27 -41.82
C LEU A 38 -59.50 -18.12 -41.08
N PRO A 39 -59.99 -17.68 -39.91
CA PRO A 39 -59.25 -16.76 -39.06
C PRO A 39 -57.95 -17.42 -38.53
N PRO A 40 -56.93 -16.62 -38.15
CA PRO A 40 -55.63 -17.13 -37.72
C PRO A 40 -55.70 -17.99 -36.46
N VAL A 41 -56.69 -17.73 -35.61
CA VAL A 41 -57.02 -18.54 -34.44
C VAL A 41 -58.53 -18.81 -34.41
N VAL A 42 -58.89 -20.07 -34.21
CA VAL A 42 -60.27 -20.53 -34.06
C VAL A 42 -60.49 -20.97 -32.61
N PRO A 43 -61.51 -20.46 -31.90
CA PRO A 43 -61.83 -20.95 -30.56
C PRO A 43 -62.42 -22.36 -30.62
N LEU A 44 -61.84 -23.27 -29.84
CA LEU A 44 -62.31 -24.64 -29.65
C LEU A 44 -62.78 -24.83 -28.21
N CYS A 45 -63.93 -25.47 -28.05
CA CYS A 45 -64.40 -25.99 -26.78
C CYS A 45 -63.89 -27.44 -26.63
N LEU A 46 -63.04 -27.66 -25.63
CA LEU A 46 -62.60 -28.97 -25.18
C LEU A 46 -63.52 -29.43 -24.05
N SER A 47 -64.26 -30.52 -24.27
CA SER A 47 -65.15 -31.10 -23.28
C SER A 47 -64.65 -32.48 -22.86
N ASP A 48 -64.50 -32.67 -21.56
CA ASP A 48 -64.17 -33.95 -20.91
C ASP A 48 -65.43 -34.62 -20.31
N GLY A 49 -66.62 -34.19 -20.73
CA GLY A 49 -67.92 -34.66 -20.20
C GLY A 49 -68.32 -34.12 -18.83
N LYS A 50 -67.38 -33.56 -18.05
CA LYS A 50 -67.63 -32.92 -16.73
C LYS A 50 -67.36 -31.40 -16.69
N LYS A 51 -66.44 -30.91 -17.52
CA LYS A 51 -66.06 -29.49 -17.62
C LYS A 51 -65.83 -29.12 -19.09
N ASN A 52 -66.25 -27.92 -19.48
CA ASN A 52 -65.99 -27.34 -20.79
C ASN A 52 -64.90 -26.29 -20.62
N VAL A 53 -63.85 -26.37 -21.44
CA VAL A 53 -62.75 -25.41 -21.45
C VAL A 53 -62.58 -24.86 -22.85
N TYR A 54 -62.38 -23.56 -22.97
CA TYR A 54 -62.23 -22.88 -24.24
C TYR A 54 -60.77 -22.53 -24.50
N VAL A 55 -60.27 -22.88 -25.68
CA VAL A 55 -58.86 -22.68 -26.05
C VAL A 55 -58.75 -22.22 -27.50
N GLY A 56 -57.76 -21.38 -27.81
CA GLY A 56 -57.47 -20.97 -29.18
C GLY A 56 -56.70 -22.03 -29.97
N CYS A 57 -57.16 -22.35 -31.17
CA CYS A 57 -56.47 -23.23 -32.12
C CYS A 57 -55.80 -22.41 -33.23
N LEU A 58 -54.49 -22.55 -33.41
CA LEU A 58 -53.75 -21.92 -34.51
C LEU A 58 -54.02 -22.68 -35.83
N THR A 59 -54.61 -21.99 -36.81
CA THR A 59 -54.98 -22.59 -38.10
C THR A 59 -53.82 -22.60 -39.10
N HIS A 60 -52.86 -21.67 -38.98
CA HIS A 60 -51.71 -21.55 -39.89
C HIS A 60 -50.57 -22.54 -39.63
N GLN A 61 -50.58 -23.25 -38.49
CA GLN A 61 -49.52 -24.18 -38.10
C GLN A 61 -50.09 -25.55 -37.70
N PRO A 62 -50.65 -26.32 -38.65
CA PRO A 62 -51.09 -27.68 -38.36
C PRO A 62 -49.89 -28.59 -38.08
N HIS A 63 -50.12 -29.61 -37.25
CA HIS A 63 -49.13 -30.68 -37.08
C HIS A 63 -49.42 -31.85 -38.03
N ASN A 64 -48.37 -32.60 -38.38
CA ASN A 64 -48.44 -33.74 -39.31
C ASN A 64 -48.61 -35.12 -38.61
N LEU A 65 -48.92 -35.12 -37.32
CA LEU A 65 -49.22 -36.33 -36.54
C LEU A 65 -50.58 -36.96 -36.93
N GLN A 66 -50.94 -38.05 -36.25
CA GLN A 66 -52.21 -38.74 -36.44
C GLN A 66 -53.42 -37.78 -36.39
N PRO A 67 -54.47 -38.02 -37.21
CA PRO A 67 -55.53 -37.05 -37.44
C PRO A 67 -56.33 -36.67 -36.19
N PHE A 68 -56.33 -37.51 -35.15
CA PHE A 68 -57.08 -37.34 -33.90
C PHE A 68 -56.18 -37.04 -32.69
N LYS A 69 -55.01 -36.42 -32.90
CA LYS A 69 -54.17 -35.92 -31.81
C LYS A 69 -54.28 -34.40 -31.69
N LEU A 70 -54.22 -33.91 -30.46
CA LEU A 70 -54.30 -32.50 -30.12
C LEU A 70 -53.06 -32.12 -29.32
N LEU A 71 -52.24 -31.22 -29.86
CA LEU A 71 -50.98 -30.82 -29.23
C LEU A 71 -51.18 -29.59 -28.33
N ILE A 72 -50.77 -29.69 -27.07
CA ILE A 72 -50.86 -28.65 -26.04
C ILE A 72 -49.47 -28.40 -25.43
N SER A 73 -49.13 -27.16 -25.05
CA SER A 73 -47.94 -26.86 -24.24
C SER A 73 -48.06 -27.39 -22.82
N ILE A 74 -46.93 -27.62 -22.13
CA ILE A 74 -46.94 -28.03 -20.72
C ILE A 74 -47.62 -27.00 -19.80
N ALA A 75 -47.34 -25.71 -19.96
CA ALA A 75 -47.93 -24.64 -19.14
C ALA A 75 -49.46 -24.59 -19.26
N LEU A 76 -49.99 -24.64 -20.49
CA LEU A 76 -51.43 -24.65 -20.75
C LEU A 76 -52.11 -25.93 -20.22
N SER A 77 -51.42 -27.08 -20.27
CA SER A 77 -51.96 -28.34 -19.75
C SER A 77 -52.13 -28.32 -18.24
N GLU A 78 -51.20 -27.69 -17.52
CA GLU A 78 -51.27 -27.49 -16.06
C GLU A 78 -52.37 -26.49 -15.67
N ASP A 79 -52.47 -25.37 -16.39
CA ASP A 79 -53.46 -24.32 -16.12
C ASP A 79 -54.90 -24.81 -16.35
N ILE A 80 -55.10 -25.69 -17.33
CA ILE A 80 -56.41 -26.28 -17.67
C ILE A 80 -56.69 -27.59 -16.90
N GLY A 81 -55.64 -28.26 -16.39
CA GLY A 81 -55.74 -29.55 -15.70
C GLY A 81 -55.98 -30.76 -16.63
N LEU A 82 -55.40 -30.73 -17.84
CA LEU A 82 -55.41 -31.86 -18.77
C LEU A 82 -54.09 -32.62 -18.72
N GLN A 83 -54.15 -33.95 -18.68
CA GLN A 83 -52.98 -34.83 -18.66
C GLN A 83 -52.73 -35.45 -20.04
N ASP A 84 -51.49 -35.84 -20.30
CA ASP A 84 -51.07 -36.51 -21.53
C ASP A 84 -51.82 -37.83 -21.73
N GLY A 85 -52.24 -38.13 -22.97
CA GLY A 85 -52.97 -39.35 -23.33
C GLY A 85 -54.47 -39.35 -23.01
N LYS A 86 -55.03 -38.26 -22.48
CA LYS A 86 -56.46 -38.14 -22.17
C LYS A 86 -57.28 -37.85 -23.44
N PHE A 87 -58.47 -38.46 -23.56
CA PHE A 87 -59.37 -38.21 -24.68
C PHE A 87 -60.37 -37.09 -24.36
N VAL A 88 -60.42 -36.06 -25.20
CA VAL A 88 -61.34 -34.91 -25.07
C VAL A 88 -62.16 -34.71 -26.34
N GLN A 89 -63.41 -34.26 -26.19
CA GLN A 89 -64.23 -33.86 -27.33
C GLN A 89 -63.85 -32.44 -27.77
N CYS A 90 -63.53 -32.27 -29.04
CA CYS A 90 -63.18 -30.98 -29.63
C CYS A 90 -64.33 -30.45 -30.48
N ILE A 91 -64.95 -29.36 -30.03
CA ILE A 91 -66.10 -28.73 -30.70
C ILE A 91 -65.70 -27.30 -31.10
N PRO A 92 -65.72 -26.94 -32.39
CA PRO A 92 -65.45 -25.57 -32.81
C PRO A 92 -66.58 -24.63 -32.37
N VAL A 93 -66.22 -23.45 -31.86
CA VAL A 93 -67.19 -22.42 -31.44
C VAL A 93 -67.44 -21.45 -32.61
N TYR A 94 -68.69 -21.37 -33.05
CA TYR A 94 -69.10 -20.47 -34.13
C TYR A 94 -69.48 -19.08 -33.58
N ASN A 95 -69.07 -18.03 -34.29
CA ASN A 95 -69.34 -16.61 -33.96
C ASN A 95 -68.99 -16.20 -32.51
N PRO A 96 -67.70 -16.25 -32.12
CA PRO A 96 -67.28 -15.88 -30.77
C PRO A 96 -67.49 -14.38 -30.50
N ILE A 97 -67.87 -14.05 -29.27
CA ILE A 97 -68.01 -12.67 -28.79
C ILE A 97 -66.62 -12.02 -28.73
N ARG A 98 -66.53 -10.74 -29.09
CA ARG A 98 -65.27 -9.98 -29.10
C ARG A 98 -65.08 -9.26 -27.77
N ALA A 99 -63.96 -9.49 -27.10
CA ALA A 99 -63.67 -8.83 -25.83
C ALA A 99 -63.20 -7.38 -26.05
N SER A 100 -63.87 -6.40 -25.44
CA SER A 100 -63.42 -5.01 -25.40
C SER A 100 -62.50 -4.74 -24.21
N LYS A 101 -62.83 -5.28 -23.03
CA LYS A 101 -62.04 -5.15 -21.78
C LYS A 101 -61.97 -6.49 -21.05
N VAL A 102 -60.78 -6.83 -20.55
CA VAL A 102 -60.55 -8.03 -19.73
C VAL A 102 -59.92 -7.62 -18.41
N LEU A 103 -60.65 -7.84 -17.30
CA LEU A 103 -60.19 -7.56 -15.94
C LEU A 103 -59.57 -8.81 -15.32
N VAL A 104 -58.33 -8.69 -14.85
CA VAL A 104 -57.55 -9.83 -14.35
C VAL A 104 -56.86 -9.49 -13.02
N SER A 105 -56.80 -10.45 -12.10
CA SER A 105 -56.16 -10.29 -10.78
C SER A 105 -55.00 -11.27 -10.57
N PRO A 106 -53.85 -10.82 -10.04
CA PRO A 106 -52.73 -11.70 -9.74
C PRO A 106 -53.10 -12.71 -8.63
N THR A 107 -52.52 -13.92 -8.72
CA THR A 107 -52.87 -15.02 -7.79
C THR A 107 -52.04 -14.96 -6.50
N SER A 108 -50.75 -14.59 -6.58
CA SER A 108 -49.83 -14.39 -5.45
C SER A 108 -49.45 -12.92 -5.23
N VAL A 109 -48.88 -12.63 -4.05
CA VAL A 109 -48.25 -11.32 -3.74
C VAL A 109 -47.05 -11.07 -4.66
N ASP A 110 -46.24 -12.10 -4.90
CA ASP A 110 -45.09 -12.03 -5.79
C ASP A 110 -45.53 -11.80 -7.24
N ASP A 111 -46.62 -12.47 -7.67
CA ASP A 111 -47.22 -12.24 -8.99
C ASP A 111 -47.72 -10.79 -9.14
N SER A 112 -48.25 -10.19 -8.07
CA SER A 112 -48.74 -8.81 -8.08
C SER A 112 -47.63 -7.80 -8.37
N GLU A 113 -46.47 -7.97 -7.72
CA GLU A 113 -45.32 -7.08 -7.92
C GLU A 113 -44.72 -7.24 -9.32
N VAL A 114 -44.60 -8.50 -9.79
CA VAL A 114 -44.11 -8.81 -11.14
C VAL A 114 -45.03 -8.19 -12.21
N VAL A 115 -46.34 -8.28 -12.03
CA VAL A 115 -47.32 -7.74 -12.99
C VAL A 115 -47.34 -6.20 -12.95
N GLU A 116 -47.25 -5.57 -11.77
CA GLU A 116 -47.21 -4.10 -11.64
C GLU A 116 -45.97 -3.48 -12.31
N GLN A 117 -44.79 -4.06 -12.10
CA GLN A 117 -43.55 -3.52 -12.67
C GLN A 117 -43.43 -3.72 -14.18
N ASN A 118 -44.18 -4.67 -14.76
CA ASN A 118 -44.05 -5.08 -16.16
C ASN A 118 -45.34 -4.93 -16.98
N ALA A 119 -46.30 -4.12 -16.52
CA ALA A 119 -47.63 -4.00 -17.11
C ALA A 119 -47.61 -3.68 -18.63
N SER A 120 -46.79 -2.72 -19.07
CA SER A 120 -46.69 -2.32 -20.49
C SER A 120 -46.17 -3.43 -21.40
N ARG A 121 -45.29 -4.28 -20.87
CA ARG A 121 -44.70 -5.40 -21.62
C ARG A 121 -45.67 -6.58 -21.68
N ILE A 122 -46.37 -6.84 -20.58
CA ILE A 122 -47.44 -7.83 -20.51
C ILE A 122 -48.52 -7.46 -21.53
N GLU A 123 -49.00 -6.22 -21.52
CA GLU A 123 -50.00 -5.73 -22.48
C GLU A 123 -49.57 -5.95 -23.95
N GLY A 124 -48.32 -5.63 -24.30
CA GLY A 124 -47.81 -5.80 -25.67
C GLY A 124 -47.53 -7.25 -26.10
N GLN A 125 -47.38 -8.20 -25.15
CA GLN A 125 -47.04 -9.59 -25.45
C GLN A 125 -48.20 -10.58 -25.22
N LEU A 126 -49.19 -10.21 -24.42
CA LEU A 126 -50.25 -11.11 -23.99
C LEU A 126 -51.18 -11.52 -25.14
N LEU A 127 -51.51 -10.61 -26.08
CA LEU A 127 -52.28 -10.95 -27.30
C LEU A 127 -51.59 -12.01 -28.17
N ARG A 128 -50.25 -12.09 -28.12
CA ARG A 128 -49.47 -13.12 -28.84
C ARG A 128 -49.40 -14.45 -28.09
N GLN A 129 -49.73 -14.48 -26.81
CA GLN A 129 -49.64 -15.66 -25.96
C GLN A 129 -51.02 -16.28 -25.72
N VAL A 130 -52.08 -15.47 -25.60
CA VAL A 130 -53.46 -15.87 -25.30
C VAL A 130 -54.40 -15.04 -26.19
N GLN A 131 -55.33 -15.69 -26.89
CA GLN A 131 -56.34 -14.98 -27.71
C GLN A 131 -57.78 -15.32 -27.34
N VAL A 132 -58.00 -16.40 -26.59
CA VAL A 132 -59.33 -16.84 -26.15
C VAL A 132 -59.33 -16.86 -24.63
N VAL A 133 -60.32 -16.21 -24.01
CA VAL A 133 -60.46 -16.11 -22.55
C VAL A 133 -61.90 -16.42 -22.12
N TYR A 134 -62.05 -16.91 -20.89
CA TYR A 134 -63.36 -17.11 -20.26
C TYR A 134 -63.29 -16.75 -18.76
N PRO A 135 -64.42 -16.42 -18.11
CA PRO A 135 -64.42 -16.01 -16.70
C PRO A 135 -63.91 -17.12 -15.78
N GLY A 136 -63.03 -16.79 -14.84
CA GLY A 136 -62.41 -17.74 -13.91
C GLY A 136 -61.23 -18.53 -14.49
N MET A 137 -60.81 -18.26 -15.72
CA MET A 137 -59.60 -18.85 -16.32
C MET A 137 -58.36 -18.36 -15.58
N THR A 138 -57.46 -19.28 -15.23
CA THR A 138 -56.12 -18.95 -14.72
C THR A 138 -55.14 -19.01 -15.89
N LEU A 139 -54.30 -17.98 -16.03
CA LEU A 139 -53.36 -17.80 -17.13
C LEU A 139 -51.96 -17.63 -16.56
N SER A 140 -51.02 -18.46 -17.02
CA SER A 140 -49.58 -18.23 -16.82
C SER A 140 -49.03 -17.34 -17.94
N VAL A 141 -48.66 -16.11 -17.61
CA VAL A 141 -48.13 -15.12 -18.57
C VAL A 141 -46.61 -15.06 -18.45
N ALA A 142 -45.90 -15.27 -19.56
CA ALA A 142 -44.45 -15.16 -19.59
C ALA A 142 -44.03 -13.69 -19.79
N VAL A 143 -43.27 -13.14 -18.83
CA VAL A 143 -42.82 -11.73 -18.84
C VAL A 143 -41.42 -11.60 -19.45
N PHE A 144 -40.50 -12.49 -19.06
CA PHE A 144 -39.14 -12.64 -19.61
C PHE A 144 -38.64 -14.08 -19.45
N SER A 145 -37.47 -14.40 -20.02
CA SER A 145 -36.87 -15.74 -19.96
C SER A 145 -36.72 -16.21 -18.51
N GLY A 146 -37.59 -17.13 -18.07
CA GLY A 146 -37.57 -17.72 -16.73
C GLY A 146 -38.50 -17.08 -15.69
N VAL A 147 -39.27 -16.03 -16.02
CA VAL A 147 -40.26 -15.44 -15.10
C VAL A 147 -41.65 -15.45 -15.70
N HIS A 148 -42.54 -16.14 -14.97
CA HIS A 148 -43.95 -16.34 -15.29
C HIS A 148 -44.80 -15.77 -14.16
N ALA A 149 -45.86 -15.06 -14.50
CA ALA A 149 -46.83 -14.55 -13.53
C ALA A 149 -48.17 -15.26 -13.72
N LYS A 150 -48.80 -15.70 -12.63
CA LYS A 150 -50.13 -16.33 -12.68
C LYS A 150 -51.24 -15.33 -12.39
N VAL A 151 -52.13 -15.16 -13.36
CA VAL A 151 -53.21 -14.16 -13.31
C VAL A 151 -54.56 -14.82 -13.57
N THR A 152 -55.60 -14.41 -12.85
CA THR A 152 -56.96 -14.98 -12.92
C THR A 152 -57.95 -14.01 -13.53
N VAL A 153 -58.65 -14.42 -14.59
CA VAL A 153 -59.64 -13.58 -15.28
C VAL A 153 -60.88 -13.44 -14.41
N GLN A 154 -61.15 -12.24 -13.92
CA GLN A 154 -62.31 -11.97 -13.08
C GLN A 154 -63.55 -11.64 -13.91
N LYS A 155 -63.40 -10.73 -14.87
CA LYS A 155 -64.52 -10.16 -15.62
C LYS A 155 -64.12 -9.83 -17.06
N ILE A 156 -65.02 -10.05 -18.00
CA ILE A 156 -64.84 -9.78 -19.43
C ILE A 156 -66.02 -8.95 -19.91
N GLU A 157 -65.76 -7.87 -20.64
CA GLU A 157 -66.76 -6.98 -21.24
C GLU A 157 -66.72 -7.07 -22.77
N ASP A 158 -67.89 -7.08 -23.42
CA ASP A 158 -68.05 -7.03 -24.88
C ASP A 158 -67.92 -5.59 -25.43
N GLU A 159 -67.92 -5.39 -26.75
CA GLU A 159 -67.90 -4.08 -27.42
C GLU A 159 -69.03 -3.13 -26.94
N ASN A 160 -70.14 -3.69 -26.45
CA ASN A 160 -71.27 -2.95 -25.88
C ASN A 160 -71.20 -2.75 -24.34
N GLY A 161 -70.11 -3.16 -23.68
CA GLY A 161 -69.91 -3.05 -22.23
C GLY A 161 -70.70 -4.04 -21.37
N GLN A 162 -71.29 -5.09 -21.97
CA GLN A 162 -72.00 -6.15 -21.24
C GLN A 162 -71.02 -7.22 -20.73
N GLU A 163 -71.23 -7.70 -19.50
CA GLU A 163 -70.40 -8.74 -18.90
C GLU A 163 -70.71 -10.13 -19.47
N ILE A 164 -69.67 -10.86 -19.86
CA ILE A 164 -69.79 -12.23 -20.36
C ILE A 164 -69.62 -13.20 -19.19
N THR A 165 -70.68 -13.94 -18.83
CA THR A 165 -70.69 -14.82 -17.65
C THR A 165 -70.54 -16.30 -17.95
N SER A 166 -70.88 -16.78 -19.15
CA SER A 166 -70.96 -18.23 -19.43
C SER A 166 -70.45 -18.68 -20.81
N ASN A 167 -69.75 -17.82 -21.55
CA ASN A 167 -69.17 -18.14 -22.87
C ASN A 167 -67.72 -17.64 -22.98
N CYS A 168 -67.00 -18.09 -24.00
CA CYS A 168 -65.67 -17.58 -24.33
C CYS A 168 -65.74 -16.26 -25.11
N ALA A 169 -64.73 -15.43 -24.93
CA ALA A 169 -64.50 -14.24 -25.72
C ALA A 169 -63.15 -14.31 -26.42
N VAL A 170 -63.06 -13.70 -27.61
CA VAL A 170 -61.85 -13.60 -28.40
C VAL A 170 -61.29 -12.18 -28.28
N MET A 171 -60.00 -12.08 -27.95
CA MET A 171 -59.27 -10.82 -27.87
C MET A 171 -58.74 -10.41 -29.26
N PHE A 172 -58.72 -9.11 -29.52
CA PHE A 172 -58.24 -8.52 -30.77
C PHE A 172 -57.30 -7.33 -30.50
N ASP A 173 -56.62 -6.86 -31.54
CA ASP A 173 -55.75 -5.69 -31.45
C ASP A 173 -56.61 -4.44 -31.15
N GLY A 174 -56.74 -4.11 -29.87
CA GLY A 174 -57.65 -3.08 -29.35
C GLY A 174 -58.40 -3.48 -28.06
N THR A 175 -58.29 -4.74 -27.62
CA THR A 175 -58.82 -5.18 -26.31
C THR A 175 -57.98 -4.58 -25.17
N GLU A 176 -58.62 -3.87 -24.25
CA GLU A 176 -57.95 -3.32 -23.06
C GLU A 176 -57.79 -4.39 -21.97
N PHE A 177 -56.54 -4.62 -21.54
CA PHE A 177 -56.23 -5.54 -20.46
C PHE A 177 -56.03 -4.77 -19.15
N VAL A 178 -56.99 -4.89 -18.23
CA VAL A 178 -56.98 -4.14 -16.97
C VAL A 178 -56.58 -5.07 -15.83
N ILE A 179 -55.39 -4.81 -15.27
CA ILE A 179 -54.93 -5.53 -14.09
C ILE A 179 -55.48 -4.83 -12.85
N ALA A 180 -56.20 -5.58 -12.00
CA ALA A 180 -56.64 -5.07 -10.71
C ALA A 180 -55.42 -4.83 -9.82
N THR A 181 -55.12 -3.57 -9.49
CA THR A 181 -54.20 -3.24 -8.40
C THR A 181 -54.83 -3.70 -7.10
N ARG A 182 -54.21 -4.64 -6.39
CA ARG A 182 -54.69 -4.96 -5.04
C ARG A 182 -54.46 -3.71 -4.19
N ALA A 183 -55.53 -3.03 -3.80
CA ALA A 183 -55.43 -1.94 -2.82
C ALA A 183 -54.76 -2.54 -1.59
N ARG A 184 -53.57 -2.03 -1.23
CA ARG A 184 -52.94 -2.32 0.06
C ARG A 184 -54.03 -2.06 1.10
N GLN A 185 -54.52 -3.11 1.74
CA GLN A 185 -55.27 -2.91 2.98
C GLN A 185 -54.27 -2.25 3.92
N ILE A 186 -54.39 -0.93 4.07
CA ILE A 186 -53.78 -0.22 5.20
C ILE A 186 -54.59 -0.70 6.39
N ILE A 187 -54.22 -1.87 6.89
CA ILE A 187 -54.63 -2.26 8.21
C ILE A 187 -53.99 -1.21 9.12
N GLN A 188 -54.81 -0.47 9.86
CA GLN A 188 -54.36 0.28 11.04
C GLN A 188 -53.87 -0.72 12.09
N ASN A 189 -52.79 -1.42 11.77
CA ASN A 189 -52.12 -2.30 12.69
C ASN A 189 -51.13 -1.44 13.47
N GLU A 190 -51.29 -1.46 14.79
CA GLU A 190 -50.31 -1.07 15.81
C GLU A 190 -49.04 -1.94 15.74
N THR A 191 -48.74 -2.55 14.60
CA THR A 191 -47.56 -3.38 14.42
C THR A 191 -46.36 -2.47 14.21
N PRO A 192 -45.30 -2.63 15.02
CA PRO A 192 -44.06 -1.91 14.82
C PRO A 192 -43.54 -2.16 13.39
N LYS A 193 -42.90 -1.15 12.78
CA LYS A 193 -42.37 -1.24 11.40
C LYS A 193 -40.85 -1.41 11.38
N TRP A 194 -40.32 -2.00 10.30
CA TRP A 194 -38.87 -2.04 10.07
C TRP A 194 -38.38 -0.72 9.46
N THR A 195 -37.12 -0.38 9.70
CA THR A 195 -36.49 0.82 9.16
C THR A 195 -34.97 0.70 9.16
N VAL A 196 -34.28 1.53 8.39
CA VAL A 196 -32.82 1.68 8.45
C VAL A 196 -32.51 2.88 9.32
N LEU A 197 -31.77 2.67 10.39
CA LEU A 197 -31.24 3.72 11.25
C LEU A 197 -29.74 3.82 11.10
N ARG A 198 -29.21 4.97 11.47
CA ARG A 198 -27.77 5.18 11.51
C ARG A 198 -27.24 5.06 12.92
N SER A 199 -26.31 4.14 13.12
CA SER A 199 -25.62 3.99 14.40
C SER A 199 -24.50 5.02 14.55
N ILE A 200 -24.35 5.60 15.74
CA ILE A 200 -23.19 6.41 16.15
C ILE A 200 -22.39 5.65 17.21
N THR A 201 -21.08 5.89 17.26
CA THR A 201 -20.16 5.24 18.21
C THR A 201 -20.29 5.75 19.66
N HIS A 202 -20.11 4.82 20.60
CA HIS A 202 -20.20 5.04 22.05
C HIS A 202 -19.19 6.08 22.59
N ASN A 203 -17.96 6.09 22.05
CA ASN A 203 -16.84 6.92 22.53
C ASN A 203 -17.08 8.45 22.47
N TYR A 204 -18.07 8.91 21.70
CA TYR A 204 -18.45 10.34 21.67
C TYR A 204 -19.40 10.74 22.81
N TYR A 205 -20.26 9.82 23.26
CA TYR A 205 -21.33 10.12 24.22
C TYR A 205 -20.90 10.01 25.68
N GLU A 206 -19.88 9.20 25.99
CA GLU A 206 -19.27 9.11 27.32
C GLU A 206 -18.69 10.45 27.81
N LYS A 207 -18.24 11.31 26.89
CA LYS A 207 -17.77 12.66 27.23
C LYS A 207 -18.87 13.61 27.72
N LYS A 208 -20.16 13.28 27.49
CA LYS A 208 -21.30 14.13 27.87
C LYS A 208 -22.12 13.60 29.03
N ILE A 209 -22.07 12.30 29.34
CA ILE A 209 -22.88 11.69 30.38
C ILE A 209 -21.97 10.91 31.34
N SER A 210 -21.57 11.54 32.43
CA SER A 210 -20.97 10.86 33.57
C SER A 210 -22.03 10.10 34.37
N ASN A 211 -21.75 8.85 34.71
CA ASN A 211 -22.42 8.02 35.73
C ASN A 211 -23.74 7.32 35.38
N VAL A 212 -23.76 6.44 34.37
CA VAL A 212 -24.73 5.33 34.35
C VAL A 212 -24.02 4.04 33.92
N LYS A 213 -24.00 3.02 34.78
CA LYS A 213 -23.72 1.64 34.35
C LYS A 213 -24.86 1.24 33.42
N MET A 214 -24.64 1.31 32.11
CA MET A 214 -25.66 1.02 31.12
C MET A 214 -25.62 -0.46 30.73
N GLU A 215 -26.76 -1.14 30.81
CA GLU A 215 -26.96 -2.47 30.23
C GLU A 215 -27.15 -2.36 28.71
N ALA A 216 -27.14 -3.50 27.98
CA ALA A 216 -27.20 -3.59 26.52
C ALA A 216 -28.57 -3.19 25.92
N PHE A 217 -28.89 -1.89 25.97
CA PHE A 217 -30.09 -1.29 25.37
C PHE A 217 -29.83 -0.70 23.97
N PHE A 218 -30.88 -0.61 23.15
CA PHE A 218 -30.90 0.08 21.87
C PHE A 218 -31.54 1.47 22.04
N TYR A 219 -30.72 2.52 22.00
CA TYR A 219 -31.17 3.90 22.24
C TYR A 219 -31.65 4.56 20.96
N VAL A 220 -32.86 5.12 20.98
CA VAL A 220 -33.52 5.74 19.83
C VAL A 220 -34.23 7.02 20.25
N ASN A 221 -34.32 8.01 19.35
CA ASN A 221 -35.07 9.23 19.62
C ASN A 221 -36.58 8.93 19.76
N SER A 222 -37.26 9.62 20.68
CA SER A 222 -38.71 9.55 20.88
C SER A 222 -39.51 9.88 19.60
N VAL A 223 -39.00 10.75 18.72
CA VAL A 223 -39.61 11.10 17.42
C VAL A 223 -39.55 9.93 16.43
N THR A 224 -38.37 9.30 16.29
CA THR A 224 -38.20 8.09 15.48
C THR A 224 -39.07 6.95 15.98
N ALA A 225 -39.11 6.72 17.29
CA ALA A 225 -39.89 5.65 17.88
C ALA A 225 -41.39 5.82 17.61
N LYS A 226 -41.92 7.05 17.73
CA LYS A 226 -43.31 7.37 17.36
C LYS A 226 -43.59 7.19 15.87
N ARG A 227 -42.65 7.52 14.98
CA ARG A 227 -42.81 7.37 13.52
C ARG A 227 -42.95 5.89 13.09
N TYR A 228 -42.27 4.99 13.80
CA TYR A 228 -42.23 3.56 13.48
C TYR A 228 -43.03 2.66 14.44
N ASN A 229 -43.87 3.25 15.29
CA ASN A 229 -44.70 2.57 16.30
C ASN A 229 -43.89 1.70 17.27
N TRP A 230 -42.76 2.20 17.77
CA TRP A 230 -41.94 1.54 18.79
C TRP A 230 -42.20 2.14 20.18
N SER A 231 -42.33 1.29 21.19
CA SER A 231 -42.45 1.69 22.59
C SER A 231 -41.22 1.28 23.39
N GLU A 232 -40.98 1.97 24.51
CA GLU A 232 -39.89 1.64 25.43
C GLU A 232 -40.05 0.22 25.97
N GLY A 233 -38.96 -0.56 25.99
CA GLY A 233 -38.96 -1.97 26.40
C GLY A 233 -39.27 -2.99 25.30
N ASN A 234 -39.71 -2.57 24.10
CA ASN A 234 -39.91 -3.49 22.99
C ASN A 234 -38.57 -4.11 22.54
N ILE A 235 -38.55 -5.43 22.33
CA ILE A 235 -37.39 -6.15 21.81
C ILE A 235 -37.42 -6.02 20.28
N VAL A 236 -36.38 -5.42 19.71
CA VAL A 236 -36.20 -5.34 18.26
C VAL A 236 -35.03 -6.20 17.81
N GLY A 237 -35.19 -6.80 16.64
CA GLY A 237 -34.11 -7.41 15.91
C GLY A 237 -33.38 -6.35 15.09
N PHE A 238 -32.06 -6.45 14.99
CA PHE A 238 -31.29 -5.56 14.13
C PHE A 238 -30.14 -6.27 13.42
N TRP A 239 -29.80 -5.75 12.24
CA TRP A 239 -28.68 -6.21 11.42
C TRP A 239 -27.67 -5.09 11.20
N ASP A 240 -26.39 -5.43 11.39
CA ASP A 240 -25.29 -4.55 11.02
C ASP A 240 -24.94 -4.73 9.53
N LEU A 241 -25.21 -3.71 8.71
CA LEU A 241 -24.95 -3.77 7.27
C LEU A 241 -23.46 -3.94 6.94
N ALA A 242 -22.56 -3.45 7.79
CA ALA A 242 -21.12 -3.60 7.59
C ALA A 242 -20.64 -5.06 7.78
N ARG A 243 -21.26 -5.78 8.71
CA ARG A 243 -21.00 -7.21 8.93
C ARG A 243 -21.66 -8.06 7.85
N MET A 244 -22.86 -7.67 7.42
CA MET A 244 -23.58 -8.39 6.37
C MET A 244 -22.88 -8.31 5.01
N SER A 245 -22.31 -7.15 4.63
CA SER A 245 -21.61 -7.00 3.35
C SER A 245 -20.52 -8.05 3.15
N LYS A 246 -19.77 -8.37 4.21
CA LYS A 246 -18.69 -9.39 4.19
C LYS A 246 -19.20 -10.81 4.05
N LEU A 247 -20.42 -11.08 4.50
CA LEU A 247 -20.98 -12.43 4.49
C LEU A 247 -21.77 -12.73 3.21
N ILE A 248 -22.29 -11.69 2.52
CA ILE A 248 -23.14 -11.81 1.32
C ILE A 248 -22.42 -12.52 0.16
N GLU A 249 -21.11 -12.34 -0.03
CA GLU A 249 -20.39 -12.99 -1.13
C GLU A 249 -20.10 -14.48 -0.88
N SER A 250 -20.13 -14.92 0.38
CA SER A 250 -19.69 -16.27 0.76
C SER A 250 -20.78 -17.35 0.70
N LYS A 251 -22.08 -16.98 0.60
CA LYS A 251 -23.21 -17.93 0.74
C LYS A 251 -24.43 -17.54 -0.11
N GLN A 252 -25.23 -18.55 -0.49
CA GLN A 252 -26.60 -18.33 -0.97
C GLN A 252 -27.42 -17.67 0.14
N LEU A 253 -27.98 -16.50 -0.17
CA LEU A 253 -28.83 -15.71 0.74
C LEU A 253 -30.13 -16.46 1.02
N THR A 254 -30.14 -17.27 2.08
CA THR A 254 -31.36 -17.97 2.54
C THR A 254 -32.01 -17.20 3.68
N PRO A 255 -33.35 -17.26 3.84
CA PRO A 255 -34.04 -16.66 4.98
C PRO A 255 -33.46 -17.10 6.34
N SER A 256 -33.00 -18.37 6.44
CA SER A 256 -32.35 -18.91 7.64
C SER A 256 -31.01 -18.23 7.97
N PHE A 257 -30.24 -17.81 6.96
CA PHE A 257 -28.97 -17.11 7.14
C PHE A 257 -29.18 -15.69 7.74
N PHE A 258 -30.22 -14.98 7.30
CA PHE A 258 -30.58 -13.67 7.87
C PHE A 258 -31.06 -13.78 9.32
N ARG A 259 -31.79 -14.87 9.64
CA ARG A 259 -32.25 -15.15 11.00
C ARG A 259 -31.09 -15.50 11.93
N SER A 260 -30.13 -16.33 11.50
CA SER A 260 -28.98 -16.71 12.33
C SER A 260 -28.04 -15.55 12.67
N ASN A 261 -28.02 -14.49 11.85
CA ASN A 261 -27.12 -13.35 12.00
C ASN A 261 -27.82 -12.08 12.55
N ALA A 262 -29.07 -12.19 12.98
CA ALA A 262 -29.78 -11.10 13.67
C ALA A 262 -29.31 -10.95 15.12
N TRP A 263 -29.27 -9.72 15.62
CA TRP A 263 -29.11 -9.43 17.04
C TRP A 263 -30.40 -8.85 17.61
N LYS A 264 -30.61 -8.98 18.93
CA LYS A 264 -31.79 -8.43 19.59
C LYS A 264 -31.43 -7.66 20.84
N ALA A 265 -32.07 -6.50 20.98
CA ALA A 265 -31.91 -5.58 22.10
C ALA A 265 -33.25 -4.90 22.46
N PRO A 266 -33.50 -4.65 23.75
CA PRO A 266 -34.62 -3.82 24.19
C PRO A 266 -34.42 -2.34 23.85
N ILE A 267 -35.46 -1.67 23.36
CA ILE A 267 -35.43 -0.23 23.05
C ILE A 267 -35.48 0.62 24.32
N ARG A 268 -34.63 1.66 24.39
CA ARG A 268 -34.70 2.77 25.34
C ARG A 268 -34.81 4.10 24.60
N LEU A 269 -35.67 5.01 25.07
CA LEU A 269 -35.91 6.29 24.41
C LEU A 269 -35.03 7.39 25.00
N THR A 270 -34.38 8.19 24.15
CA THR A 270 -33.56 9.33 24.58
C THR A 270 -33.78 10.54 23.67
N GLU A 271 -34.04 11.72 24.25
CA GLU A 271 -34.26 12.96 23.48
C GLU A 271 -32.98 13.65 22.98
N THR A 272 -31.81 13.19 23.43
CA THR A 272 -30.51 13.80 23.08
C THR A 272 -30.03 13.44 21.67
N LEU A 273 -30.57 12.39 21.06
CA LEU A 273 -30.15 11.88 19.74
C LEU A 273 -30.91 12.59 18.61
N PRO A 274 -30.27 12.90 17.47
CA PRO A 274 -30.96 13.42 16.29
C PRO A 274 -31.93 12.39 15.66
N ASP A 275 -32.92 12.86 14.90
CA ASP A 275 -33.88 12.00 14.19
C ASP A 275 -33.15 11.09 13.19
N GLY A 276 -33.51 9.81 13.14
CA GLY A 276 -32.89 8.79 12.26
C GLY A 276 -31.61 8.13 12.80
N VAL A 277 -31.16 8.49 14.01
CA VAL A 277 -29.94 7.95 14.63
C VAL A 277 -30.25 7.00 15.79
N CYS A 278 -29.47 5.93 15.91
CA CYS A 278 -29.48 5.00 17.03
C CYS A 278 -28.11 4.89 17.72
N LEU A 279 -28.11 4.42 18.96
CA LEU A 279 -26.90 4.11 19.71
C LEU A 279 -27.07 2.73 20.36
N CYS A 280 -26.09 1.84 20.17
CA CYS A 280 -26.05 0.53 20.81
C CYS A 280 -24.60 0.16 21.13
N MET A 281 -24.37 -0.51 22.25
CA MET A 281 -23.02 -0.86 22.73
C MET A 281 -22.25 -1.81 21.81
N VAL A 282 -22.94 -2.50 20.90
CA VAL A 282 -22.30 -3.48 20.01
C VAL A 282 -21.57 -2.81 18.84
N PHE A 283 -21.78 -1.51 18.61
CA PHE A 283 -21.19 -0.79 17.49
C PHE A 283 -19.96 0.02 17.89
N ASP A 284 -18.78 -0.50 17.55
CA ASP A 284 -17.50 0.23 17.67
C ASP A 284 -17.34 1.31 16.58
N ARG A 285 -18.12 1.23 15.49
CA ARG A 285 -18.09 2.14 14.34
C ARG A 285 -19.49 2.62 13.97
N ALA A 286 -19.57 3.80 13.34
CA ALA A 286 -20.83 4.31 12.84
C ALA A 286 -21.26 3.52 11.59
N THR A 287 -22.30 2.68 11.71
CA THR A 287 -22.81 1.85 10.61
C THR A 287 -24.29 2.08 10.37
N ASN A 288 -24.76 1.71 9.18
CA ASN A 288 -26.21 1.68 8.92
C ASN A 288 -26.76 0.34 9.43
N VAL A 289 -27.87 0.42 10.16
CA VAL A 289 -28.46 -0.71 10.87
C VAL A 289 -29.89 -0.89 10.40
N VAL A 290 -30.24 -2.09 9.95
CA VAL A 290 -31.62 -2.44 9.62
C VAL A 290 -32.28 -2.93 10.89
N VAL A 291 -33.27 -2.20 11.39
CA VAL A 291 -34.05 -2.56 12.57
C VAL A 291 -35.37 -3.14 12.10
N PHE A 292 -35.75 -4.30 12.63
CA PHE A 292 -37.00 -4.95 12.32
C PHE A 292 -37.74 -5.42 13.60
N PRO A 293 -39.08 -5.42 13.57
CA PRO A 293 -39.88 -5.82 14.70
C PRO A 293 -40.14 -7.32 14.77
N ASN A 294 -40.28 -7.82 16.01
CA ASN A 294 -40.78 -9.15 16.37
C ASN A 294 -39.92 -10.36 15.94
N PRO A 295 -38.83 -10.66 16.68
CA PRO A 295 -38.00 -11.83 16.45
C PRO A 295 -38.54 -13.06 17.22
N ASP A 296 -39.67 -13.63 16.81
CA ASP A 296 -40.32 -14.79 17.48
C ASP A 296 -39.54 -16.13 17.37
N GLU A 297 -38.33 -16.14 16.78
CA GLU A 297 -37.46 -17.32 16.68
C GLU A 297 -36.15 -17.14 17.46
N ALA A 298 -35.51 -18.26 17.80
CA ALA A 298 -34.31 -18.38 18.63
C ALA A 298 -33.05 -17.72 18.00
N ILE A 299 -33.02 -16.40 18.03
CA ILE A 299 -31.91 -15.53 17.65
C ILE A 299 -30.96 -15.35 18.87
N PRO A 300 -29.66 -15.05 18.71
CA PRO A 300 -28.78 -14.75 19.84
C PRO A 300 -29.17 -13.44 20.57
N ASN A 301 -29.22 -13.48 21.92
CA ASN A 301 -29.28 -12.28 22.76
C ASN A 301 -27.86 -11.73 22.95
N ILE A 302 -27.70 -10.41 22.97
CA ILE A 302 -26.39 -9.77 23.20
C ILE A 302 -25.91 -10.14 24.61
N THR A 303 -24.77 -10.83 24.71
CA THR A 303 -24.09 -11.10 25.97
C THR A 303 -22.77 -10.31 26.08
N GLU A 304 -22.28 -10.06 27.30
CA GLU A 304 -20.99 -9.36 27.54
C GLU A 304 -19.76 -10.03 26.87
N LYS A 305 -19.91 -11.23 26.30
CA LYS A 305 -18.87 -11.92 25.53
C LYS A 305 -18.91 -11.62 24.03
N ASP A 306 -20.05 -11.16 23.51
CA ASP A 306 -20.24 -10.81 22.09
C ASP A 306 -19.67 -9.42 21.74
N THR A 307 -19.37 -8.60 22.74
CA THR A 307 -18.64 -7.33 22.61
C THR A 307 -17.14 -7.55 22.36
N THR A 308 -16.64 -8.77 22.51
CA THR A 308 -15.23 -9.10 22.32
C THR A 308 -15.05 -10.09 21.17
N HIS A 309 -14.35 -9.62 20.14
CA HIS A 309 -13.66 -10.38 19.07
C HIS A 309 -14.39 -10.59 17.74
N GLY A 310 -14.01 -9.76 16.77
CA GLY A 310 -13.30 -10.25 15.59
C GLY A 310 -11.94 -9.55 15.53
N ASP A 311 -10.87 -10.26 15.17
CA ASP A 311 -9.54 -9.70 14.92
C ASP A 311 -9.58 -8.72 13.73
N PHE A 312 -10.17 -7.55 13.95
CA PHE A 312 -10.03 -6.42 13.06
C PHE A 312 -8.72 -5.76 13.42
N ASN A 313 -7.88 -5.46 12.42
CA ASN A 313 -6.68 -4.66 12.60
C ASN A 313 -7.09 -3.27 13.08
N PHE A 314 -7.27 -3.13 14.39
CA PHE A 314 -7.52 -1.88 15.06
C PHE A 314 -6.26 -1.03 14.92
N TYR A 315 -6.46 0.25 14.59
CA TYR A 315 -5.50 1.23 15.05
C TYR A 315 -5.47 1.12 16.57
N PRO A 316 -4.30 0.97 17.22
CA PRO A 316 -4.26 1.02 18.67
C PRO A 316 -4.87 2.35 19.09
N GLU A 317 -5.93 2.30 19.88
CA GLU A 317 -6.61 3.43 20.53
C GLU A 317 -5.70 4.12 21.55
N ASN A 318 -4.52 4.56 21.13
CA ASN A 318 -3.76 5.58 21.82
C ASN A 318 -4.20 6.92 21.24
N THR A 319 -5.32 7.38 21.78
CA THR A 319 -6.06 8.62 21.50
C THR A 319 -5.21 9.86 21.77
N LEU A 320 -4.30 10.20 20.85
CA LEU A 320 -3.76 11.55 20.76
C LEU A 320 -4.93 12.51 20.49
N LYS A 321 -5.05 13.57 21.31
CA LYS A 321 -6.13 14.55 21.14
C LYS A 321 -5.90 15.31 19.83
N TYR A 322 -6.98 15.62 19.10
CA TYR A 322 -6.88 16.41 17.88
C TYR A 322 -6.14 17.75 18.10
N GLU A 323 -6.36 18.39 19.25
CA GLU A 323 -5.68 19.62 19.65
C GLU A 323 -4.15 19.47 19.77
N GLU A 324 -3.65 18.28 20.14
CA GLU A 324 -2.22 17.99 20.20
C GLU A 324 -1.65 17.84 18.79
N ILE A 325 -2.37 17.16 17.89
CA ILE A 325 -1.90 16.95 16.51
C ILE A 325 -1.94 18.24 15.69
N VAL A 326 -2.93 19.11 15.89
CA VAL A 326 -2.98 20.43 15.24
C VAL A 326 -1.78 21.30 15.60
N LYS A 327 -1.25 21.21 16.83
CA LYS A 327 -0.05 21.95 17.23
C LYS A 327 1.21 21.49 16.49
N VAL A 328 1.24 20.25 15.98
CA VAL A 328 2.40 19.69 15.26
C VAL A 328 2.25 19.78 13.75
N HIS A 329 1.04 19.52 13.22
CA HIS A 329 0.75 19.49 11.79
C HIS A 329 -0.43 20.41 11.46
N GLU A 330 -0.28 21.70 11.76
CA GLU A 330 -1.35 22.71 11.70
C GLU A 330 -2.05 22.77 10.35
N ASP A 331 -1.29 22.91 9.26
CA ASP A 331 -1.84 23.14 7.92
C ASP A 331 -2.53 21.89 7.36
N ALA A 332 -1.84 20.75 7.35
CA ALA A 332 -2.36 19.51 6.78
C ALA A 332 -3.59 18.96 7.52
N SER A 333 -3.63 19.09 8.86
CA SER A 333 -4.74 18.57 9.67
C SER A 333 -6.00 19.45 9.56
N ARG A 334 -5.85 20.78 9.49
CA ARG A 334 -6.97 21.71 9.28
C ARG A 334 -7.53 21.59 7.86
N GLU A 335 -6.66 21.53 6.86
CA GLU A 335 -7.06 21.41 5.46
C GLU A 335 -7.85 20.10 5.22
N LEU A 336 -7.39 18.99 5.78
CA LEU A 336 -8.08 17.70 5.67
C LEU A 336 -9.44 17.73 6.39
N LEU A 337 -9.51 18.27 7.62
CA LEU A 337 -10.78 18.37 8.35
C LEU A 337 -11.77 19.30 7.63
N GLN A 338 -11.33 20.45 7.14
CA GLN A 338 -12.18 21.41 6.44
C GLN A 338 -12.75 20.78 5.15
N HIS A 339 -11.93 20.07 4.40
CA HIS A 339 -12.38 19.37 3.19
C HIS A 339 -13.44 18.31 3.51
N LEU A 340 -13.21 17.47 4.53
CA LEU A 340 -14.18 16.45 4.93
C LEU A 340 -15.47 17.06 5.51
N LYS A 341 -15.38 18.12 6.33
CA LYS A 341 -16.55 18.83 6.84
C LYS A 341 -17.37 19.51 5.74
N ASN A 342 -16.72 20.10 4.74
CA ASN A 342 -17.42 20.69 3.60
C ASN A 342 -18.13 19.62 2.76
N TRP A 343 -17.52 18.44 2.62
CA TRP A 343 -18.10 17.33 1.86
C TRP A 343 -19.30 16.69 2.59
N PHE A 344 -19.18 16.42 3.90
CA PHE A 344 -20.23 15.77 4.68
C PHE A 344 -21.27 16.74 5.27
N GLY A 345 -20.92 18.01 5.47
CA GLY A 345 -21.73 19.01 6.18
C GLY A 345 -22.83 19.68 5.36
N ASN A 346 -22.83 19.56 4.03
CA ASN A 346 -23.83 20.17 3.13
C ASN A 346 -25.22 19.49 3.16
N GLY A 347 -25.54 18.71 4.20
CA GLY A 347 -26.81 18.01 4.34
C GLY A 347 -28.00 18.86 4.82
N ASN A 348 -27.76 20.02 5.45
CA ASN A 348 -28.82 20.85 6.04
C ASN A 348 -28.68 22.32 5.63
N GLY A 349 -29.34 22.71 4.53
CA GLY A 349 -29.67 24.10 4.25
C GLY A 349 -29.10 24.67 2.95
N SER A 350 -30.02 24.94 2.03
CA SER A 350 -29.97 25.92 0.94
C SER A 350 -28.83 25.88 -0.10
N ASN A 351 -29.24 25.65 -1.35
CA ASN A 351 -28.76 26.32 -2.56
C ASN A 351 -27.46 27.13 -2.44
N SER A 352 -26.35 26.51 -2.86
CA SER A 352 -25.31 27.25 -3.56
C SER A 352 -24.99 26.52 -4.86
N ASN A 353 -25.45 27.11 -5.97
CA ASN A 353 -25.08 26.79 -7.35
C ASN A 353 -23.58 27.04 -7.59
N HIS A 354 -22.71 26.24 -6.98
CA HIS A 354 -21.31 26.17 -7.39
C HIS A 354 -20.90 24.72 -7.65
N ASN A 355 -20.86 24.44 -8.96
CA ASN A 355 -20.11 23.40 -9.65
C ASN A 355 -20.70 21.98 -9.66
N PHE A 356 -21.80 21.87 -10.42
CA PHE A 356 -22.08 20.73 -11.29
C PHE A 356 -20.95 20.55 -12.33
N TYR A 357 -19.77 20.11 -11.92
CA TYR A 357 -18.76 19.49 -12.80
C TYR A 357 -17.83 18.61 -11.95
N GLY A 358 -18.05 17.29 -11.99
CA GLY A 358 -17.01 16.25 -11.99
C GLY A 358 -16.00 16.13 -10.84
N ASN A 359 -16.09 16.89 -9.74
CA ASN A 359 -15.09 16.82 -8.69
C ASN A 359 -15.40 15.73 -7.65
N ASN A 360 -14.68 14.62 -7.77
CA ASN A 360 -14.59 13.58 -6.75
C ASN A 360 -14.08 14.16 -5.42
N GLY A 361 -14.61 13.73 -4.28
CA GLY A 361 -14.13 14.16 -2.95
C GLY A 361 -12.79 13.54 -2.53
N ASN A 362 -12.10 12.82 -3.43
CA ASN A 362 -10.95 11.99 -3.13
C ASN A 362 -9.71 12.81 -2.74
N ILE A 363 -8.95 12.30 -1.78
CA ILE A 363 -7.77 12.97 -1.21
C ILE A 363 -6.55 12.06 -1.31
N LEU A 364 -5.43 12.60 -1.81
CA LEU A 364 -4.12 11.95 -1.75
C LEU A 364 -3.25 12.62 -0.68
N LEU A 365 -2.83 11.87 0.32
CA LEU A 365 -1.99 12.34 1.41
C LEU A 365 -0.53 11.90 1.21
N CYS A 366 0.32 12.86 0.86
CA CYS A 366 1.74 12.67 0.52
C CYS A 366 2.68 13.02 1.69
N GLY A 367 3.85 12.38 1.79
CA GLY A 367 4.89 12.73 2.77
C GLY A 367 5.90 11.58 3.00
N ALA A 368 7.09 11.84 3.54
CA ALA A 368 8.02 10.72 3.76
C ALA A 368 7.48 9.72 4.83
N LYS A 369 8.05 8.51 4.84
CA LYS A 369 7.73 7.50 5.85
C LYS A 369 8.09 8.05 7.25
N GLY A 370 7.23 7.82 8.25
CA GLY A 370 7.47 8.30 9.62
C GLY A 370 6.99 9.72 9.92
N TYR A 371 6.41 10.44 8.96
CA TYR A 371 5.86 11.81 9.16
C TYR A 371 4.52 11.85 9.90
N GLY A 372 4.01 10.72 10.41
CA GLY A 372 2.79 10.70 11.24
C GLY A 372 1.47 10.76 10.46
N LYS A 373 1.48 10.54 9.14
CA LYS A 373 0.28 10.53 8.27
C LYS A 373 -0.93 9.82 8.85
N THR A 374 -0.71 8.61 9.38
CA THR A 374 -1.82 7.82 9.90
C THR A 374 -2.31 8.32 11.26
N ALA A 375 -1.43 8.96 12.05
CA ALA A 375 -1.86 9.64 13.27
C ALA A 375 -2.74 10.86 12.95
N ILE A 376 -2.38 11.64 11.91
CA ILE A 376 -3.20 12.75 11.42
C ILE A 376 -4.57 12.24 11.00
N LEU A 377 -4.60 11.19 10.16
CA LEU A 377 -5.84 10.62 9.66
C LEU A 377 -6.72 10.06 10.78
N GLY A 378 -6.17 9.29 11.71
CA GLY A 378 -6.91 8.77 12.85
C GLY A 378 -7.50 9.89 13.71
N ALA A 379 -6.76 10.96 13.97
CA ALA A 379 -7.27 12.08 14.78
C ALA A 379 -8.35 12.90 14.07
N VAL A 380 -8.25 13.10 12.76
CA VAL A 380 -9.28 13.81 11.99
C VAL A 380 -10.55 12.96 11.90
N LEU A 381 -10.42 11.67 11.63
CA LEU A 381 -11.57 10.76 11.56
C LEU A 381 -12.28 10.62 12.90
N ASN A 382 -11.55 10.63 14.02
CA ASN A 382 -12.15 10.64 15.35
C ASN A 382 -12.98 11.90 15.65
N GLN A 383 -12.82 12.99 14.91
CA GLN A 383 -13.68 14.18 15.03
C GLN A 383 -14.98 14.08 14.22
N LEU A 384 -15.06 13.13 13.27
CA LEU A 384 -16.22 12.92 12.43
C LEU A 384 -17.03 11.74 12.99
N CYS A 385 -17.99 12.04 13.87
CA CYS A 385 -18.77 11.01 14.58
C CYS A 385 -19.80 10.31 13.68
N ASP A 386 -20.18 10.96 12.58
CA ASP A 386 -21.25 10.53 11.67
C ASP A 386 -20.68 9.92 10.37
N VAL A 387 -19.51 9.27 10.40
CA VAL A 387 -18.88 8.75 9.16
C VAL A 387 -18.32 7.35 9.41
N HIS A 388 -18.72 6.37 8.58
CA HIS A 388 -18.13 5.03 8.63
C HIS A 388 -16.72 5.05 8.06
N VAL A 389 -15.78 4.33 8.67
CA VAL A 389 -14.40 4.26 8.17
C VAL A 389 -14.00 2.82 7.89
N CYS A 390 -13.59 2.57 6.64
CA CYS A 390 -13.00 1.31 6.23
C CYS A 390 -11.51 1.52 5.91
N PHE A 391 -10.65 0.65 6.45
CA PHE A 391 -9.21 0.70 6.26
C PHE A 391 -8.76 -0.50 5.45
N VAL A 392 -8.02 -0.25 4.36
CA VAL A 392 -7.41 -1.28 3.53
C VAL A 392 -5.91 -1.07 3.52
N GLN A 393 -5.16 -2.04 4.06
CA GLN A 393 -3.72 -2.03 4.00
C GLN A 393 -3.25 -2.62 2.68
N CYS A 394 -2.58 -1.80 1.88
CA CYS A 394 -2.13 -2.16 0.55
C CYS A 394 -0.79 -2.89 0.59
N SER A 395 -0.73 -4.05 1.26
CA SER A 395 0.40 -4.96 1.13
C SER A 395 0.22 -5.82 -0.13
N SER A 396 1.28 -5.95 -0.93
CA SER A 396 1.34 -6.69 -2.20
C SER A 396 0.83 -8.13 -2.06
N SER A 397 -0.48 -8.32 -2.16
CA SER A 397 -1.15 -9.61 -2.00
C SER A 397 -2.04 -9.87 -3.21
N THR A 398 -2.06 -11.12 -3.65
CA THR A 398 -2.88 -11.58 -4.78
C THR A 398 -4.39 -11.42 -4.55
N LYS A 399 -4.81 -11.19 -3.30
CA LYS A 399 -6.21 -10.97 -2.88
C LYS A 399 -6.60 -9.49 -2.73
N LEU A 400 -5.73 -8.55 -3.14
CA LEU A 400 -5.99 -7.12 -2.94
C LEU A 400 -7.26 -6.64 -3.66
N LEU A 401 -7.55 -7.16 -4.86
CA LEU A 401 -8.73 -6.76 -5.62
C LEU A 401 -10.03 -7.23 -4.95
N SER A 402 -10.09 -8.45 -4.42
CA SER A 402 -11.28 -8.93 -3.71
C SER A 402 -11.49 -8.15 -2.41
N LEU A 403 -10.41 -7.89 -1.65
CA LEU A 403 -10.47 -7.06 -0.44
C LEU A 403 -10.92 -5.63 -0.73
N LEU A 404 -10.49 -5.06 -1.85
CA LEU A 404 -10.90 -3.72 -2.26
C LEU A 404 -12.38 -3.71 -2.69
N GLN A 405 -12.84 -4.72 -3.41
CA GLN A 405 -14.27 -4.87 -3.75
C GLN A 405 -15.14 -5.02 -2.50
N GLU A 406 -14.77 -5.88 -1.56
CA GLU A 406 -15.45 -6.05 -0.27
C GLU A 406 -15.53 -4.72 0.51
N ALA A 407 -14.40 -3.99 0.58
CA ALA A 407 -14.34 -2.71 1.27
C ALA A 407 -15.20 -1.63 0.58
N LEU A 408 -15.26 -1.61 -0.75
CA LEU A 408 -16.11 -0.67 -1.49
C LEU A 408 -17.60 -0.97 -1.28
N ILE A 409 -18.00 -2.23 -1.31
CA ILE A 409 -19.39 -2.64 -1.04
C ILE A 409 -19.77 -2.23 0.39
N GLU A 410 -18.90 -2.48 1.38
CA GLU A 410 -19.09 -2.02 2.76
C GLU A 410 -19.26 -0.49 2.85
N CYS A 411 -18.43 0.27 2.13
CA CYS A 411 -18.51 1.73 2.11
C CYS A 411 -19.80 2.26 1.49
N VAL A 412 -20.28 1.64 0.40
CA VAL A 412 -21.53 2.04 -0.27
C VAL A 412 -22.74 1.75 0.64
N MET A 413 -22.75 0.60 1.32
CA MET A 413 -23.83 0.24 2.25
C MET A 413 -23.87 1.13 3.49
N CYS A 414 -22.70 1.60 3.97
CA CYS A 414 -22.55 2.38 5.20
C CYS A 414 -22.40 3.90 4.94
N ALA A 415 -22.80 4.38 3.77
CA ALA A 415 -22.76 5.79 3.39
C ALA A 415 -23.48 6.72 4.41
N PRO A 416 -22.93 7.91 4.75
CA PRO A 416 -21.61 8.42 4.39
C PRO A 416 -20.42 7.68 5.01
N SER A 417 -19.40 7.41 4.19
CA SER A 417 -18.23 6.61 4.57
C SER A 417 -16.92 7.14 3.98
N VAL A 418 -15.80 6.77 4.61
CA VAL A 418 -14.44 7.07 4.16
C VAL A 418 -13.67 5.77 3.98
N LEU A 419 -13.16 5.54 2.77
CA LEU A 419 -12.25 4.45 2.47
C LEU A 419 -10.81 4.95 2.57
N VAL A 420 -10.01 4.33 3.43
CA VAL A 420 -8.60 4.65 3.60
C VAL A 420 -7.74 3.57 2.95
N LEU A 421 -6.95 3.95 1.94
CA LEU A 421 -5.95 3.10 1.31
C LEU A 421 -4.57 3.42 1.88
N ASP A 422 -3.94 2.48 2.59
CA ASP A 422 -2.62 2.67 3.20
C ASP A 422 -1.48 2.06 2.39
N ASN A 423 -0.37 2.78 2.22
CA ASN A 423 0.75 2.41 1.32
C ASN A 423 0.32 2.24 -0.14
N PHE A 424 -0.40 3.22 -0.67
CA PHE A 424 -0.89 3.21 -2.05
C PHE A 424 0.22 3.02 -3.09
N ASP A 425 1.44 3.49 -2.81
CA ASP A 425 2.64 3.32 -3.66
C ASP A 425 2.94 1.86 -3.98
N ALA A 426 2.61 0.94 -3.08
CA ALA A 426 2.86 -0.48 -3.27
C ALA A 426 1.92 -1.12 -4.31
N ILE A 427 0.74 -0.55 -4.53
CA ILE A 427 -0.23 -1.02 -5.54
C ILE A 427 0.13 -0.44 -6.90
N ALA A 428 0.47 0.84 -6.94
CA ALA A 428 0.67 1.58 -8.18
C ALA A 428 2.03 2.29 -8.22
N PRO A 429 3.14 1.53 -8.17
CA PRO A 429 4.46 2.12 -8.30
C PRO A 429 4.61 2.78 -9.68
N LEU A 430 5.39 3.86 -9.75
CA LEU A 430 5.78 4.50 -11.00
C LEU A 430 6.38 3.44 -11.93
N GLN A 431 5.86 3.34 -13.16
CA GLN A 431 6.44 2.47 -14.18
C GLN A 431 7.81 3.03 -14.56
N LYS A 432 8.87 2.50 -13.93
CA LYS A 432 10.23 2.67 -14.43
C LYS A 432 10.52 1.50 -15.37
N GLU A 433 10.89 1.79 -16.60
CA GLU A 433 11.28 0.77 -17.58
C GLU A 433 12.36 -0.14 -16.97
N GLY A 434 12.03 -1.42 -16.73
CA GLY A 434 13.01 -2.46 -16.37
C GLY A 434 12.98 -3.04 -14.96
N SER A 435 12.12 -2.60 -14.03
CA SER A 435 11.96 -3.30 -12.73
C SER A 435 11.03 -4.51 -12.85
N LEU A 436 11.59 -5.72 -12.74
CA LEU A 436 10.89 -7.03 -12.68
C LEU A 436 9.88 -7.18 -11.54
N SER A 437 9.77 -6.21 -10.63
CA SER A 437 8.74 -6.14 -9.58
C SER A 437 7.46 -5.45 -10.06
N ALA A 438 7.15 -5.53 -11.36
CA ALA A 438 5.88 -5.09 -11.90
C ALA A 438 4.79 -6.10 -11.47
N ILE A 439 3.93 -5.68 -10.56
CA ILE A 439 2.57 -6.19 -10.47
C ILE A 439 2.02 -6.29 -11.90
N SER A 440 1.47 -7.45 -12.29
CA SER A 440 1.12 -7.75 -13.68
C SER A 440 0.33 -6.59 -14.30
N GLY A 441 0.65 -6.19 -15.54
CA GLY A 441 -0.06 -5.11 -16.22
C GLY A 441 -1.59 -5.28 -16.21
N THR A 442 -2.07 -6.52 -16.08
CA THR A 442 -3.47 -6.91 -15.91
C THR A 442 -4.08 -6.54 -14.55
N THR A 443 -3.38 -6.75 -13.43
CA THR A 443 -3.89 -6.35 -12.11
C THR A 443 -3.90 -4.83 -11.95
N LYS A 444 -2.95 -4.15 -12.61
CA LYS A 444 -2.90 -2.69 -12.70
C LYS A 444 -4.05 -2.12 -13.54
N SER A 445 -4.32 -2.66 -14.74
CA SER A 445 -5.42 -2.20 -15.59
C SER A 445 -6.77 -2.47 -14.93
N MET A 446 -6.93 -3.63 -14.27
CA MET A 446 -8.13 -3.95 -13.51
C MET A 446 -8.33 -3.04 -12.29
N LEU A 447 -7.25 -2.61 -11.62
CA LEU A 447 -7.35 -1.66 -10.51
C LEU A 447 -7.71 -0.25 -11.01
N GLU A 448 -7.11 0.19 -12.12
CA GLU A 448 -7.46 1.45 -12.76
C GLU A 448 -8.92 1.44 -13.22
N GLU A 449 -9.37 0.35 -13.84
CA GLU A 449 -10.74 0.18 -14.31
C GLU A 449 -11.74 0.05 -13.16
N THR A 450 -11.39 -0.61 -12.05
CA THR A 450 -12.26 -0.67 -10.86
C THR A 450 -12.37 0.68 -10.15
N LEU A 451 -11.26 1.41 -9.95
CA LEU A 451 -11.32 2.76 -9.36
C LEU A 451 -12.02 3.76 -10.28
N ARG A 452 -11.81 3.65 -11.60
CA ARG A 452 -12.48 4.48 -12.60
C ARG A 452 -13.97 4.17 -12.67
N CYS A 453 -14.37 2.92 -12.81
CA CYS A 453 -15.78 2.52 -12.77
C CYS A 453 -16.42 2.93 -11.45
N PHE A 454 -15.73 2.81 -10.32
CA PHE A 454 -16.26 3.25 -9.02
C PHE A 454 -16.45 4.77 -8.94
N THR A 455 -15.46 5.55 -9.37
CA THR A 455 -15.56 7.02 -9.39
C THR A 455 -16.60 7.52 -10.38
N GLU A 456 -16.71 6.90 -11.56
CA GLU A 456 -17.74 7.19 -12.58
C GLU A 456 -19.15 6.81 -12.06
N THR A 457 -19.31 5.65 -11.42
CA THR A 457 -20.60 5.18 -10.87
C THR A 457 -21.07 6.06 -9.70
N LEU A 458 -20.15 6.52 -8.84
CA LEU A 458 -20.46 7.41 -7.73
C LEU A 458 -20.73 8.85 -8.16
N THR A 459 -20.12 9.33 -9.25
CA THR A 459 -20.38 10.68 -9.78
C THR A 459 -21.69 10.76 -10.56
N LEU A 460 -22.04 9.71 -11.31
CA LEU A 460 -23.30 9.63 -12.07
C LEU A 460 -24.55 9.54 -11.17
N SER A 461 -24.42 9.02 -9.95
CA SER A 461 -25.53 8.87 -9.00
C SER A 461 -25.82 10.12 -8.14
N GLY A 462 -25.08 11.23 -8.35
CA GLY A 462 -25.41 12.56 -7.82
C GLY A 462 -25.33 12.73 -6.30
N ARG A 463 -24.97 11.69 -5.53
CA ARG A 463 -24.81 11.72 -4.07
C ARG A 463 -23.67 10.81 -3.63
N SER A 464 -22.44 11.10 -4.01
CA SER A 464 -21.26 10.40 -3.50
C SER A 464 -20.96 10.83 -2.07
N SER A 465 -21.67 10.23 -1.12
CA SER A 465 -21.38 10.31 0.32
C SER A 465 -20.19 9.42 0.73
N VAL A 466 -19.45 8.88 -0.24
CA VAL A 466 -18.25 8.06 -0.03
C VAL A 466 -17.02 8.82 -0.49
N VAL A 467 -16.00 8.93 0.36
CA VAL A 467 -14.72 9.61 0.07
C VAL A 467 -13.57 8.61 0.14
N VAL A 468 -12.68 8.60 -0.86
CA VAL A 468 -11.46 7.78 -0.84
C VAL A 468 -10.24 8.63 -0.43
N ILE A 469 -9.52 8.20 0.60
CA ILE A 469 -8.27 8.80 1.08
C ILE A 469 -7.13 7.81 0.85
N ALA A 470 -6.17 8.16 0.00
CA ALA A 470 -4.98 7.34 -0.24
C ALA A 470 -3.74 7.93 0.45
N LYS A 471 -2.98 7.08 1.15
CA LYS A 471 -1.70 7.44 1.78
C LYS A 471 -0.54 6.98 0.91
N CYS A 472 0.32 7.92 0.53
CA CYS A 472 1.40 7.72 -0.43
C CYS A 472 2.67 8.41 0.08
N GLY A 473 3.83 7.75 -0.02
CA GLY A 473 5.17 8.27 0.29
C GLY A 473 5.46 9.56 -0.46
N ASN A 474 5.91 9.46 -1.70
CA ASN A 474 6.05 10.62 -2.58
C ASN A 474 5.03 10.57 -3.70
N ARG A 475 4.50 11.74 -4.07
CA ARG A 475 3.58 11.89 -5.21
C ARG A 475 4.14 11.30 -6.51
N GLU A 476 5.46 11.28 -6.65
CA GLU A 476 6.18 10.81 -7.83
C GLU A 476 6.35 9.29 -7.86
N ASP A 477 6.20 8.61 -6.73
CA ASP A 477 6.24 7.15 -6.66
C ASP A 477 4.95 6.52 -7.18
N VAL A 478 3.90 7.32 -7.39
CA VAL A 478 2.60 6.88 -7.89
C VAL A 478 2.53 7.03 -9.41
N HIS A 479 1.91 6.05 -10.05
CA HIS A 479 1.68 6.07 -11.50
C HIS A 479 0.96 7.33 -12.01
N GLU A 480 1.34 7.80 -13.21
CA GLU A 480 0.84 9.03 -13.81
C GLU A 480 -0.70 9.06 -14.01
N SER A 481 -1.31 7.93 -14.39
CA SER A 481 -2.77 7.83 -14.55
C SER A 481 -3.53 8.08 -13.25
N LEU A 482 -2.97 7.65 -12.11
CA LEU A 482 -3.56 7.82 -10.79
C LEU A 482 -3.18 9.16 -10.15
N ARG A 483 -2.14 9.83 -10.65
CA ARG A 483 -1.79 11.22 -10.30
C ARG A 483 -2.75 12.26 -10.92
N SER A 484 -3.52 11.86 -11.92
CA SER A 484 -4.45 12.73 -12.63
C SER A 484 -5.51 13.35 -11.70
N ALA A 485 -5.93 14.58 -12.02
CA ALA A 485 -6.92 15.32 -11.24
C ALA A 485 -8.32 14.66 -11.24
N SER A 486 -8.58 13.75 -12.17
CA SER A 486 -9.81 12.95 -12.20
C SER A 486 -9.90 11.93 -11.07
N CYS A 487 -8.77 11.34 -10.66
CA CYS A 487 -8.74 10.32 -9.61
C CYS A 487 -8.61 10.95 -8.22
N PHE A 488 -7.65 11.87 -8.05
CA PHE A 488 -7.41 12.59 -6.80
C PHE A 488 -7.29 14.11 -7.06
N PRO A 489 -8.40 14.85 -6.94
CA PRO A 489 -8.37 16.30 -7.18
C PRO A 489 -7.64 17.07 -6.08
N LYS A 490 -7.63 16.56 -4.84
CA LYS A 490 -6.95 17.20 -3.70
C LYS A 490 -5.72 16.40 -3.27
N VAL A 491 -4.55 17.04 -3.30
CA VAL A 491 -3.30 16.47 -2.77
C VAL A 491 -2.87 17.28 -1.56
N ILE A 492 -2.75 16.63 -0.41
CA ILE A 492 -2.28 17.24 0.84
C ILE A 492 -0.87 16.71 1.12
N LYS A 493 0.13 17.59 1.13
CA LYS A 493 1.52 17.23 1.44
C LYS A 493 1.79 17.46 2.92
N VAL A 494 2.19 16.40 3.62
CA VAL A 494 2.73 16.47 4.97
C VAL A 494 4.20 16.84 4.86
N GLU A 495 4.53 18.04 5.31
CA GLU A 495 5.90 18.56 5.30
C GLU A 495 6.75 18.01 6.46
N ALA A 496 8.06 18.19 6.34
CA ALA A 496 9.01 17.86 7.40
C ALA A 496 8.78 18.75 8.64
N LEU A 497 9.24 18.29 9.80
CA LEU A 497 9.10 19.04 11.04
C LEU A 497 9.99 20.28 11.03
N ASN A 498 9.36 21.45 10.99
CA ASN A 498 10.00 22.74 11.25
C ASN A 498 10.44 22.85 12.72
N ARG A 499 11.40 23.74 13.01
CA ARG A 499 11.85 23.99 14.41
C ARG A 499 10.68 24.24 15.35
N LYS A 500 9.70 25.07 14.94
CA LYS A 500 8.49 25.36 15.73
C LYS A 500 7.64 24.11 15.99
N THR A 501 7.37 23.29 14.97
CA THR A 501 6.52 22.10 15.11
C THR A 501 7.24 20.96 15.84
N ARG A 502 8.57 20.88 15.72
CA ARG A 502 9.42 19.99 16.53
C ARG A 502 9.38 20.34 18.01
N MET A 503 9.51 21.62 18.33
CA MET A 503 9.37 22.12 19.70
C MET A 503 7.99 21.78 20.28
N ALA A 504 6.93 21.97 19.50
CA ALA A 504 5.58 21.60 19.91
C ALA A 504 5.43 20.09 20.18
N LEU A 505 6.02 19.23 19.33
CA LEU A 505 6.02 17.78 19.53
C LEU A 505 6.81 17.37 20.78
N LEU A 506 8.00 17.94 20.99
CA LEU A 506 8.82 17.65 22.17
C LEU A 506 8.16 18.13 23.47
N GLN A 507 7.53 19.31 23.45
CA GLN A 507 6.79 19.84 24.59
C GLN A 507 5.56 18.98 24.94
N GLN A 508 4.94 18.32 23.95
CA GLN A 508 3.89 17.31 24.19
C GLN A 508 4.43 16.02 24.78
N LEU A 509 5.61 15.57 24.32
CA LEU A 509 6.23 14.35 24.81
C LEU A 509 6.80 14.52 26.23
N PHE A 510 7.22 15.74 26.58
CA PHE A 510 7.80 16.12 27.87
C PHE A 510 7.07 17.33 28.49
N PRO A 511 5.84 17.13 29.03
CA PRO A 511 5.02 18.24 29.54
C PRO A 511 5.57 18.92 30.80
N ASN A 512 6.46 18.27 31.55
CA ASN A 512 6.96 18.74 32.84
C ASN A 512 8.37 19.39 32.77
N GLU A 513 8.96 19.51 31.58
CA GLU A 513 10.35 19.96 31.39
C GLU A 513 10.46 21.46 31.10
N SER A 514 11.64 22.02 31.38
CA SER A 514 11.95 23.43 31.08
C SER A 514 12.04 23.68 29.56
N THR A 515 11.62 24.87 29.12
CA THR A 515 11.66 25.26 27.70
C THR A 515 13.07 25.26 27.11
N GLU A 516 14.09 25.51 27.93
CA GLU A 516 15.50 25.51 27.54
C GLU A 516 15.99 24.10 27.18
N MET A 517 15.69 23.10 28.01
CA MET A 517 16.02 21.69 27.72
C MET A 517 15.32 21.20 26.45
N VAL A 518 14.06 21.59 26.24
CA VAL A 518 13.31 21.24 25.01
C VAL A 518 13.96 21.86 23.78
N GLU A 519 14.50 23.09 23.90
CA GLU A 519 15.18 23.77 22.80
C GLU A 519 16.52 23.10 22.46
N GLU A 520 17.29 22.72 23.48
CA GLU A 520 18.52 21.94 23.29
C GLU A 520 18.23 20.57 22.65
N LEU A 521 17.20 19.84 23.11
CA LEU A 521 16.76 18.60 22.45
C LEU A 521 16.30 18.84 21.02
N GLY A 522 15.63 19.97 20.76
CA GLY A 522 15.22 20.38 19.43
C GLY A 522 16.40 20.56 18.48
N THR A 523 17.51 21.14 18.95
CA THR A 523 18.76 21.28 18.17
C THR A 523 19.49 19.95 17.99
N LEU A 524 19.52 19.09 19.03
CA LEU A 524 20.15 17.77 18.94
C LEU A 524 19.39 16.82 18.01
N MET A 525 18.07 16.99 17.87
CA MET A 525 17.21 16.20 17.00
C MET A 525 16.88 16.94 15.68
N ASP A 526 17.82 17.74 15.17
CA ASP A 526 17.71 18.31 13.82
C ASP A 526 17.61 17.17 12.78
N ASN A 527 16.65 17.30 11.85
CA ASN A 527 16.34 16.32 10.79
C ASN A 527 15.71 14.97 11.23
N TYR A 528 15.35 14.81 12.51
CA TYR A 528 14.63 13.62 12.97
C TYR A 528 13.15 13.66 12.56
N THR A 529 12.59 12.51 12.15
CA THR A 529 11.16 12.40 11.86
C THR A 529 10.32 12.35 13.15
N PRO A 530 9.01 12.70 13.11
CA PRO A 530 8.12 12.55 14.26
C PRO A 530 8.15 11.17 14.90
N PHE A 531 8.27 10.12 14.08
CA PHE A 531 8.39 8.75 14.54
C PHE A 531 9.72 8.49 15.28
N ASP A 532 10.82 9.04 14.77
CA ASP A 532 12.13 8.96 15.41
C ASP A 532 12.13 9.67 16.77
N ILE A 533 11.60 10.89 16.82
CA ILE A 533 11.46 11.66 18.06
C ILE A 533 10.61 10.91 19.09
N LYS A 534 9.51 10.27 18.66
CA LYS A 534 8.67 9.43 19.55
C LYS A 534 9.43 8.21 20.07
N LYS A 535 10.26 7.56 19.25
CA LYS A 535 11.07 6.42 19.68
C LYS A 535 12.20 6.83 20.63
N VAL A 536 12.91 7.90 20.31
CA VAL A 536 14.00 8.44 21.15
C VAL A 536 13.44 8.91 22.49
N SER A 537 12.33 9.66 22.48
CA SER A 537 11.68 10.08 23.73
C SER A 537 11.20 8.89 24.57
N ALA A 538 10.69 7.81 23.96
CA ALA A 538 10.36 6.58 24.70
C ALA A 538 11.60 5.93 25.33
N ARG A 539 12.75 5.90 24.63
CA ARG A 539 14.03 5.43 25.19
C ARG A 539 14.50 6.31 26.34
N ILE A 540 14.46 7.63 26.19
CA ILE A 540 14.79 8.60 27.25
C ILE A 540 13.88 8.36 28.47
N LYS A 541 12.56 8.22 28.27
CA LYS A 541 11.61 7.89 29.34
C LYS A 541 11.87 6.55 30.02
N SER A 542 12.37 5.55 29.31
CA SER A 542 12.74 4.27 29.92
C SER A 542 13.99 4.36 30.81
N SER A 543 14.87 5.31 30.52
CA SER A 543 16.03 5.64 31.37
C SER A 543 15.66 6.46 32.62
N PHE A 544 14.41 6.93 32.72
CA PHE A 544 13.86 7.79 33.78
C PHE A 544 13.34 7.00 35.00
N LYS A 545 14.07 5.97 35.46
CA LYS A 545 13.54 5.05 36.49
C LYS A 545 13.37 5.66 37.90
N ASP A 546 13.97 6.81 38.22
CA ASP A 546 13.97 7.37 39.59
C ASP A 546 13.48 8.83 39.71
N GLY A 547 12.69 9.33 38.75
CA GLY A 547 12.12 10.69 38.84
C GLY A 547 13.15 11.84 38.77
N LYS A 548 14.43 11.54 38.53
CA LYS A 548 15.45 12.51 38.14
C LYS A 548 15.77 12.33 36.66
N ILE A 549 15.78 13.45 35.95
CA ILE A 549 16.17 13.55 34.55
C ILE A 549 17.62 13.02 34.43
N PRO A 550 17.92 12.14 33.47
CA PRO A 550 19.30 11.78 33.18
C PRO A 550 20.08 13.05 32.79
N SER A 551 21.36 13.10 33.16
CA SER A 551 22.24 14.21 32.78
C SER A 551 22.22 14.44 31.26
N LEU A 552 22.43 15.68 30.85
CA LEU A 552 22.52 16.09 29.43
C LEU A 552 23.50 15.22 28.61
N THR A 553 24.51 14.66 29.28
CA THR A 553 25.45 13.68 28.72
C THR A 553 24.81 12.34 28.40
N SER A 554 23.99 11.77 29.29
CA SER A 554 23.29 10.50 29.05
C SER A 554 22.21 10.63 27.97
N ILE A 555 21.58 11.80 27.85
CA ILE A 555 20.66 12.07 26.75
C ILE A 555 21.40 12.14 25.41
N LYS A 556 22.55 12.83 25.35
CA LYS A 556 23.41 12.87 24.16
C LYS A 556 23.89 11.47 23.75
N GLU A 557 24.28 10.63 24.72
CA GLU A 557 24.64 9.22 24.45
C GLU A 557 23.47 8.41 23.91
N THR A 558 22.27 8.59 24.47
CA THR A 558 21.06 7.92 24.00
C THR A 558 20.71 8.33 22.56
N ILE A 559 20.85 9.61 22.23
CA ILE A 559 20.64 10.14 20.87
C ILE A 559 21.71 9.59 19.91
N ALA A 560 22.99 9.59 20.29
CA ALA A 560 24.08 9.04 19.47
C ALA A 560 23.95 7.53 19.23
N SER A 561 23.35 6.80 20.17
CA SER A 561 23.03 5.38 20.00
C SER A 561 21.87 5.11 19.03
N PHE A 562 21.04 6.13 18.75
CA PHE A 562 19.84 5.99 17.94
C PHE A 562 20.10 6.40 16.49
N THR A 563 19.92 5.47 15.55
CA THR A 563 19.93 5.75 14.12
C THR A 563 18.50 6.10 13.64
N PRO A 564 18.27 7.31 13.09
CA PRO A 564 16.94 7.69 12.62
C PRO A 564 16.52 6.94 11.36
N LEU A 565 15.21 6.89 11.09
CA LEU A 565 14.65 6.31 9.87
C LEU A 565 15.23 6.94 8.60
N SER A 566 15.49 8.24 8.61
CA SER A 566 16.12 8.95 7.49
C SER A 566 17.53 8.43 7.16
N HIS A 567 18.20 7.76 8.12
CA HIS A 567 19.57 7.25 7.97
C HIS A 567 19.63 5.73 7.78
N THR A 568 18.49 5.03 7.67
CA THR A 568 18.50 3.58 7.42
C THR A 568 19.11 3.29 6.05
N GLY A 569 20.20 2.51 6.02
CA GLY A 569 20.95 2.21 4.80
C GLY A 569 22.18 3.10 4.57
N ILE A 570 22.51 4.00 5.51
CA ILE A 570 23.82 4.67 5.57
C ILE A 570 24.74 3.82 6.45
N THR A 571 25.80 3.28 5.85
CA THR A 571 26.91 2.65 6.59
C THR A 571 27.70 3.74 7.28
N PHE A 572 27.30 4.08 8.50
CA PHE A 572 28.15 4.84 9.39
C PHE A 572 29.41 4.01 9.63
N LEU A 573 30.57 4.57 9.30
CA LEU A 573 31.84 4.04 9.77
C LEU A 573 31.88 4.18 11.30
N LYS A 574 31.32 3.20 12.02
CA LYS A 574 31.54 3.05 13.46
C LYS A 574 32.79 2.19 13.64
N GLY A 575 33.93 2.72 13.19
CA GLY A 575 35.24 2.17 13.54
C GLY A 575 35.61 2.53 14.98
N GLU A 576 36.59 1.82 15.55
CA GLU A 576 37.26 2.27 16.78
C GLU A 576 37.68 3.74 16.61
N LYS A 577 37.47 4.57 17.64
CA LYS A 577 37.87 5.98 17.64
C LYS A 577 39.39 6.09 17.45
N GLN A 578 39.85 6.13 16.21
CA GLN A 578 41.25 6.37 15.89
C GLN A 578 41.50 7.88 15.95
N SER A 579 42.38 8.30 16.85
CA SER A 579 42.81 9.69 16.92
C SER A 579 43.52 10.09 15.63
N LEU A 580 43.34 11.33 15.14
CA LEU A 580 44.02 11.85 13.94
C LEU A 580 45.57 11.66 13.99
N ASN A 581 46.13 11.59 15.20
CA ASN A 581 47.54 11.37 15.49
C ASN A 581 48.02 9.93 15.22
N SER A 582 47.11 8.95 15.05
CA SER A 582 47.49 7.57 14.74
C SER A 582 47.85 7.38 13.27
N ILE A 583 47.52 8.33 12.40
CA ILE A 583 47.92 8.34 11.01
C ILE A 583 49.29 9.02 10.92
N GLY A 584 50.33 8.31 10.53
CA GLY A 584 51.63 8.93 10.22
C GLY A 584 51.59 9.68 8.89
N GLY A 585 52.23 10.85 8.81
CA GLY A 585 52.36 11.64 7.59
C GLY A 585 51.09 12.27 6.99
N LEU A 586 51.19 12.70 5.72
CA LEU A 586 50.14 13.39 4.94
C LEU A 586 49.60 14.67 5.59
N SER A 587 50.49 15.46 6.20
CA SER A 587 50.13 16.70 6.91
C SER A 587 49.36 17.70 6.04
N VAL A 588 49.76 17.84 4.77
CA VAL A 588 49.12 18.73 3.80
C VAL A 588 47.69 18.26 3.49
N ALA A 589 47.50 16.97 3.20
CA ALA A 589 46.18 16.43 2.87
C ALA A 589 45.22 16.52 4.06
N LYS A 590 45.70 16.19 5.28
CA LYS A 590 44.95 16.34 6.53
C LYS A 590 44.48 17.77 6.73
N LYS A 591 45.37 18.75 6.57
CA LYS A 591 45.04 20.17 6.75
C LYS A 591 43.98 20.63 5.76
N VAL A 592 44.13 20.31 4.48
CA VAL A 592 43.15 20.69 3.45
C VAL A 592 41.78 20.05 3.69
N LEU A 593 41.75 18.77 4.06
CA LEU A 593 40.50 18.08 4.39
C LEU A 593 39.85 18.67 5.66
N TYR A 594 40.65 19.00 6.68
CA TYR A 594 40.16 19.62 7.92
C TYR A 594 39.53 21.00 7.65
N ASP A 595 40.23 21.85 6.90
CA ASP A 595 39.77 23.20 6.56
C ASP A 595 38.52 23.17 5.67
N THR A 596 38.39 22.16 4.81
CA THR A 596 37.28 22.06 3.85
C THR A 596 36.04 21.38 4.43
N LEU A 597 36.21 20.35 5.26
CA LEU A 597 35.10 19.56 5.82
C LEU A 597 34.73 20.02 7.23
N VAL A 598 35.68 20.01 8.15
CA VAL A 598 35.42 20.15 9.59
C VAL A 598 35.13 21.60 9.97
N LEU A 599 35.92 22.54 9.45
CA LEU A 599 35.79 23.96 9.78
C LEU A 599 34.41 24.56 9.46
N PRO A 600 33.81 24.33 8.26
CA PRO A 600 32.48 24.86 7.97
C PRO A 600 31.37 24.12 8.71
N MET A 601 31.52 22.82 9.00
CA MET A 601 30.53 22.05 9.78
C MET A 601 30.49 22.49 11.24
N LYS A 602 31.64 22.83 11.85
CA LYS A 602 31.69 23.33 13.23
C LYS A 602 31.17 24.75 13.38
N ASN A 603 31.39 25.62 12.38
CA ASN A 603 31.12 27.05 12.48
C ASN A 603 30.16 27.58 11.38
N PRO A 604 28.97 27.00 11.17
CA PRO A 604 28.09 27.37 10.04
C PRO A 604 27.66 28.84 10.08
N ALA A 605 27.43 29.40 11.28
CA ALA A 605 27.06 30.80 11.45
C ALA A 605 28.15 31.77 10.98
N LEU A 606 29.43 31.42 11.16
CA LEU A 606 30.56 32.24 10.73
C LEU A 606 30.67 32.25 9.20
N PHE A 607 30.53 31.08 8.57
CA PHE A 607 30.55 30.96 7.12
C PHE A 607 29.34 31.61 6.44
N SER A 608 28.16 31.62 7.08
CA SER A 608 26.96 32.29 6.54
C SER A 608 27.10 33.82 6.43
N ARG A 609 27.96 34.43 7.27
CA ARG A 609 28.23 35.88 7.26
C ARG A 609 29.37 36.27 6.33
N LEU A 610 30.19 35.32 5.91
CA LEU A 610 31.28 35.53 4.98
C LEU A 610 30.77 35.45 3.54
N PRO A 611 31.25 36.30 2.62
CA PRO A 611 30.94 36.20 1.19
C PRO A 611 31.72 35.06 0.51
N LEU A 612 31.95 33.95 1.23
CA LEU A 612 32.68 32.80 0.72
C LEU A 612 31.66 31.74 0.29
N LYS A 613 31.68 31.39 -1.00
CA LYS A 613 30.98 30.18 -1.46
C LYS A 613 31.69 28.97 -0.85
N THR A 614 30.98 28.19 -0.03
CA THR A 614 31.53 26.97 0.55
C THR A 614 31.97 26.04 -0.59
N ARG A 615 33.25 25.66 -0.58
CA ARG A 615 33.82 24.76 -1.60
C ARG A 615 33.27 23.36 -1.35
N SER A 616 32.66 22.76 -2.36
CA SER A 616 31.80 21.59 -2.17
C SER A 616 32.48 20.24 -2.44
N GLY A 617 33.69 20.23 -3.02
CA GLY A 617 34.33 18.99 -3.46
C GLY A 617 35.86 18.95 -3.33
N VAL A 618 36.37 17.81 -2.84
CA VAL A 618 37.80 17.50 -2.76
C VAL A 618 38.09 16.20 -3.54
N LEU A 619 39.11 16.19 -4.38
CA LEU A 619 39.63 15.00 -5.06
C LEU A 619 41.02 14.66 -4.51
N LEU A 620 41.12 13.49 -3.88
CA LEU A 620 42.36 12.88 -3.42
C LEU A 620 42.90 11.98 -4.52
N TYR A 621 44.12 12.24 -4.98
CA TYR A 621 44.77 11.43 -6.01
C TYR A 621 46.20 11.06 -5.62
N GLY A 622 46.66 9.90 -6.08
CA GLY A 622 48.00 9.40 -5.80
C GLY A 622 48.12 7.91 -6.07
N PRO A 623 49.27 7.30 -5.79
CA PRO A 623 49.47 5.86 -5.98
C PRO A 623 48.48 5.04 -5.14
N PRO A 624 48.13 3.81 -5.57
CA PRO A 624 47.43 2.86 -4.69
C PRO A 624 48.29 2.55 -3.46
N GLY A 625 47.65 2.30 -2.31
CA GLY A 625 48.36 1.99 -1.06
C GLY A 625 48.86 3.20 -0.25
N CYS A 626 48.67 4.43 -0.72
CA CYS A 626 49.03 5.66 0.02
C CYS A 626 48.00 6.10 1.10
N GLY A 627 47.02 5.26 1.45
CA GLY A 627 46.09 5.55 2.54
C GLY A 627 45.03 6.64 2.25
N LYS A 628 44.69 6.89 0.97
CA LYS A 628 43.67 7.89 0.56
C LYS A 628 42.33 7.69 1.28
N THR A 629 41.81 6.47 1.23
CA THR A 629 40.58 6.04 1.92
C THR A 629 40.73 6.18 3.44
N PHE A 630 41.83 5.64 3.98
CA PHE A 630 42.11 5.64 5.41
C PHE A 630 42.16 7.05 6.04
N VAL A 631 42.71 8.06 5.33
CA VAL A 631 42.75 9.44 5.82
C VAL A 631 41.35 10.04 5.96
N VAL A 632 40.48 9.83 4.97
CA VAL A 632 39.10 10.34 5.01
C VAL A 632 38.30 9.66 6.11
N GLU A 633 38.36 8.34 6.17
CA GLU A 633 37.68 7.55 7.21
C GLU A 633 38.11 7.98 8.62
N SER A 634 39.40 8.21 8.81
CA SER A 634 39.92 8.63 10.12
C SER A 634 39.48 10.04 10.52
N ILE A 635 39.39 10.99 9.57
CA ILE A 635 38.90 12.35 9.87
C ILE A 635 37.42 12.30 10.25
N VAL A 636 36.63 11.53 9.49
CA VAL A 636 35.20 11.32 9.77
C VAL A 636 35.02 10.70 11.16
N ASN A 637 35.78 9.67 11.50
CA ASN A 637 35.69 8.99 12.79
C ASN A 637 36.19 9.86 13.96
N ALA A 638 37.20 10.70 13.73
CA ALA A 638 37.74 11.60 14.75
C ALA A 638 36.77 12.72 15.11
N GLU A 639 35.98 13.18 14.13
CA GLU A 639 35.06 14.32 14.27
C GLU A 639 33.58 13.88 14.35
N ASP A 640 33.30 12.58 14.40
CA ASP A 640 31.96 11.97 14.49
C ASP A 640 30.97 12.49 13.42
N LEU A 641 31.46 12.59 12.19
CA LEU A 641 30.69 13.12 11.06
C LEU A 641 29.87 12.01 10.37
N HIS A 642 28.70 12.37 9.84
CA HIS A 642 27.94 11.45 8.98
C HIS A 642 28.66 11.26 7.65
N CYS A 643 29.12 10.04 7.35
CA CYS A 643 29.77 9.71 6.09
C CYS A 643 29.05 8.59 5.35
N ILE A 644 28.87 8.76 4.05
CA ILE A 644 28.38 7.73 3.12
C ILE A 644 29.56 7.33 2.23
N VAL A 645 30.07 6.11 2.42
CA VAL A 645 31.10 5.53 1.55
C VAL A 645 30.41 4.86 0.36
N VAL A 646 30.85 5.21 -0.84
CA VAL A 646 30.37 4.64 -2.10
C VAL A 646 31.57 4.16 -2.89
N ASN A 647 31.66 2.85 -3.13
CA ASN A 647 32.68 2.31 -4.01
C ASN A 647 32.23 2.45 -5.45
N GLY A 648 33.11 2.89 -6.34
CA GLY A 648 32.75 3.17 -7.72
C GLY A 648 32.09 2.00 -8.48
N PRO A 649 32.60 0.76 -8.38
CA PRO A 649 31.97 -0.40 -9.01
C PRO A 649 30.55 -0.73 -8.50
N GLU A 650 30.21 -0.37 -7.25
CA GLU A 650 28.91 -0.67 -6.64
C GLU A 650 27.75 0.15 -7.24
N ILE A 651 28.08 1.27 -7.88
CA ILE A 651 27.10 2.15 -8.53
C ILE A 651 26.47 1.46 -9.74
N PHE A 652 27.20 0.57 -10.43
CA PHE A 652 26.71 -0.05 -11.65
C PHE A 652 25.73 -1.19 -11.37
N GLY A 653 24.53 -1.10 -11.96
CA GLY A 653 23.52 -2.17 -11.95
C GLY A 653 23.52 -2.98 -13.25
N LYS A 654 22.96 -4.19 -13.21
CA LYS A 654 22.76 -5.02 -14.41
C LYS A 654 21.74 -4.43 -15.40
N TYR A 655 20.86 -3.55 -14.92
CA TYR A 655 19.76 -2.98 -15.69
C TYR A 655 20.04 -1.50 -16.01
N ILE A 656 19.63 -1.09 -17.21
CA ILE A 656 19.75 0.29 -17.69
C ILE A 656 18.93 1.21 -16.77
N GLY A 657 19.48 2.36 -16.39
CA GLY A 657 18.82 3.36 -15.53
C GLY A 657 18.97 3.13 -14.01
N GLN A 658 19.30 1.91 -13.55
CA GLN A 658 19.50 1.66 -12.12
C GLN A 658 20.69 2.43 -11.55
N SER A 659 21.77 2.57 -12.31
CA SER A 659 22.98 3.27 -11.86
C SER A 659 22.73 4.76 -11.63
N GLU A 660 21.92 5.40 -12.48
CA GLU A 660 21.52 6.81 -12.32
C GLU A 660 20.62 7.00 -11.09
N GLN A 661 19.64 6.10 -10.92
CA GLN A 661 18.77 6.14 -9.75
C GLN A 661 19.57 5.94 -8.45
N LYS A 662 20.54 5.02 -8.41
CA LYS A 662 21.40 4.84 -7.24
C LYS A 662 22.14 6.13 -6.87
N ILE A 663 22.67 6.88 -7.85
CA ILE A 663 23.31 8.17 -7.57
C ILE A 663 22.30 9.14 -6.97
N ARG A 664 21.10 9.26 -7.56
CA ARG A 664 20.02 10.09 -7.01
C ARG A 664 19.70 9.71 -5.56
N ASP A 665 19.49 8.42 -5.30
CA ASP A 665 19.18 7.91 -3.98
C ASP A 665 20.33 8.15 -2.98
N ILE A 666 21.60 8.13 -3.40
CA ILE A 666 22.76 8.47 -2.55
C ILE A 666 22.72 9.95 -2.15
N PHE A 667 22.52 10.85 -3.12
CA PHE A 667 22.49 12.29 -2.85
C PHE A 667 21.26 12.71 -2.04
N GLU A 668 20.09 12.13 -2.32
CA GLU A 668 18.87 12.35 -1.52
C GLU A 668 19.06 11.88 -0.08
N ARG A 669 19.67 10.71 0.13
CA ARG A 669 20.00 10.23 1.49
C ARG A 669 21.01 11.12 2.19
N ALA A 670 22.04 11.58 1.48
CA ALA A 670 23.04 12.50 2.03
C ALA A 670 22.41 13.83 2.44
N GLN A 671 21.47 14.35 1.65
CA GLN A 671 20.75 15.59 1.93
C GLN A 671 19.80 15.42 3.14
N ALA A 672 19.13 14.28 3.24
CA ALA A 672 18.31 13.96 4.42
C ALA A 672 19.15 13.83 5.71
N ALA A 673 20.42 13.45 5.57
CA ALA A 673 21.38 13.27 6.66
C ALA A 673 22.31 14.48 6.90
N ALA A 674 22.04 15.62 6.26
CA ALA A 674 22.89 16.80 6.35
C ALA A 674 23.04 17.31 7.81
N PRO A 675 24.24 17.72 8.24
CA PRO A 675 25.47 17.87 7.46
C PRO A 675 26.19 16.51 7.25
N CYS A 676 26.53 16.17 6.00
CA CYS A 676 27.03 14.83 5.63
C CYS A 676 28.15 14.89 4.58
N VAL A 677 29.11 13.96 4.68
CA VAL A 677 30.19 13.74 3.72
C VAL A 677 29.88 12.52 2.84
N ILE A 678 29.91 12.68 1.52
CA ILE A 678 29.87 11.57 0.58
C ILE A 678 31.30 11.27 0.15
N PHE A 679 31.80 10.08 0.49
CA PHE A 679 33.11 9.60 0.08
C PHE A 679 32.98 8.61 -1.07
N PHE A 680 33.44 9.00 -2.26
CA PHE A 680 33.54 8.12 -3.41
C PHE A 680 34.94 7.51 -3.48
N ASP A 681 35.04 6.20 -3.28
CA ASP A 681 36.28 5.45 -3.54
C ASP A 681 36.30 4.90 -4.97
N GLU A 682 37.49 4.73 -5.53
CA GLU A 682 37.70 4.30 -6.91
C GLU A 682 36.90 5.13 -7.94
N PHE A 683 36.94 6.46 -7.77
CA PHE A 683 36.13 7.39 -8.53
C PHE A 683 36.40 7.33 -10.05
N ASP A 684 37.58 6.86 -10.47
CA ASP A 684 37.93 6.62 -11.87
C ASP A 684 37.05 5.55 -12.55
N SER A 685 36.44 4.64 -11.79
CA SER A 685 35.49 3.65 -12.34
C SER A 685 34.10 4.25 -12.61
N VAL A 686 33.70 5.28 -11.85
CA VAL A 686 32.38 5.92 -11.97
C VAL A 686 32.35 6.92 -13.12
N ALA A 687 33.43 7.67 -13.27
CA ALA A 687 33.51 8.79 -14.19
C ALA A 687 34.75 8.73 -15.10
N PRO A 688 34.83 7.71 -15.98
CA PRO A 688 35.86 7.67 -17.01
C PRO A 688 35.70 8.83 -18.00
N GLN A 689 36.75 9.14 -18.77
CA GLN A 689 36.66 10.09 -19.87
C GLN A 689 35.56 9.69 -20.86
N ARG A 690 34.79 10.69 -21.30
CA ARG A 690 33.68 10.51 -22.23
C ARG A 690 34.16 9.84 -23.53
N GLY A 691 33.42 8.84 -24.00
CA GLY A 691 33.73 8.12 -25.24
C GLY A 691 34.71 6.94 -25.09
N VAL A 692 35.15 6.60 -23.88
CA VAL A 692 35.89 5.35 -23.63
C VAL A 692 34.96 4.13 -23.68
N ASP A 693 33.69 4.29 -23.30
CA ASP A 693 32.69 3.22 -23.29
C ASP A 693 31.68 3.33 -24.44
N ASN A 694 31.48 2.23 -25.16
CA ASN A 694 30.50 2.17 -26.25
C ASN A 694 29.03 2.04 -25.77
N SER A 695 28.79 1.80 -24.47
CA SER A 695 27.44 1.54 -23.94
C SER A 695 26.63 2.80 -23.65
N GLY A 696 27.28 3.97 -23.54
CA GLY A 696 26.64 5.24 -23.18
C GLY A 696 26.02 5.29 -21.77
N VAL A 697 26.12 4.22 -20.98
CA VAL A 697 25.58 4.15 -19.61
C VAL A 697 26.42 5.01 -18.67
N THR A 698 27.75 4.97 -18.81
CA THR A 698 28.69 5.75 -18.00
C THR A 698 28.53 7.26 -18.26
N ASP A 699 28.35 7.68 -19.50
CA ASP A 699 28.10 9.09 -19.84
C ASP A 699 26.84 9.65 -19.15
N ARG A 700 25.76 8.86 -19.07
CA ARG A 700 24.52 9.26 -18.37
C ARG A 700 24.75 9.40 -16.87
N VAL A 701 25.47 8.46 -16.26
CA VAL A 701 25.83 8.48 -14.84
C VAL A 701 26.70 9.70 -14.52
N VAL A 702 27.70 10.01 -15.36
CA VAL A 702 28.54 11.21 -15.23
C VAL A 702 27.69 12.48 -15.34
N ASN A 703 26.78 12.57 -16.31
CA ASN A 703 25.91 13.74 -16.45
C ASN A 703 25.02 13.94 -15.22
N GLN A 704 24.47 12.86 -14.64
CA GLN A 704 23.68 12.97 -13.40
C GLN A 704 24.55 13.43 -12.23
N LEU A 705 25.77 12.91 -12.12
CA LEU A 705 26.72 13.36 -11.10
C LEU A 705 27.07 14.86 -11.28
N LEU A 706 27.21 15.34 -12.51
CA LEU A 706 27.41 16.77 -12.80
C LEU A 706 26.23 17.63 -12.36
N CYS A 707 24.98 17.20 -12.58
CA CYS A 707 23.79 17.92 -12.12
C CYS A 707 23.79 18.10 -10.59
N TYR A 708 24.10 17.03 -9.84
CA TYR A 708 24.27 17.10 -8.39
C TYR A 708 25.46 17.97 -7.98
N LEU A 709 26.59 17.83 -8.66
CA LEU A 709 27.83 18.56 -8.37
C LEU A 709 27.82 20.03 -8.81
N ASP A 710 26.86 20.47 -9.61
CA ASP A 710 26.63 21.89 -9.91
C ASP A 710 25.66 22.52 -8.91
N GLY A 711 24.92 21.70 -8.17
CA GLY A 711 23.93 22.14 -7.19
C GLY A 711 22.62 22.64 -7.80
N VAL A 712 22.34 22.27 -9.05
CA VAL A 712 21.05 22.53 -9.71
C VAL A 712 19.88 21.94 -8.91
N GLU A 713 20.14 20.83 -8.18
CA GLU A 713 19.16 20.14 -7.33
C GLU A 713 19.21 20.55 -5.82
N GLY A 714 19.87 21.66 -5.46
CA GLY A 714 19.67 22.29 -4.14
C GLY A 714 20.39 21.64 -2.93
N ARG A 715 21.63 21.20 -3.10
CA ARG A 715 22.48 20.69 -2.00
C ARG A 715 22.85 21.79 -0.99
N LYS A 716 22.44 21.61 0.27
CA LYS A 716 22.87 22.41 1.44
C LYS A 716 23.59 21.48 2.40
N ASP A 717 24.80 21.87 2.81
CA ASP A 717 25.62 21.18 3.83
C ASP A 717 26.00 19.72 3.51
N VAL A 718 26.08 19.37 2.22
CA VAL A 718 26.62 18.08 1.75
C VAL A 718 27.96 18.31 1.07
N TYR A 719 28.99 17.61 1.55
CA TYR A 719 30.36 17.69 1.04
C TYR A 719 30.72 16.42 0.27
N VAL A 720 31.41 16.55 -0.86
CA VAL A 720 31.83 15.41 -1.66
C VAL A 720 33.34 15.26 -1.59
N VAL A 721 33.82 14.07 -1.22
CA VAL A 721 35.23 13.71 -1.27
C VAL A 721 35.36 12.52 -2.21
N ALA A 722 36.21 12.63 -3.22
CA ALA A 722 36.50 11.55 -4.14
C ALA A 722 37.95 11.10 -3.96
N ALA A 723 38.20 9.80 -4.01
CA ALA A 723 39.53 9.22 -4.09
C ALA A 723 39.71 8.52 -5.43
N SER A 724 40.86 8.72 -6.05
CA SER A 724 41.23 7.98 -7.26
C SER A 724 42.71 7.63 -7.26
N SER A 725 43.03 6.48 -7.84
CA SER A 725 44.42 6.10 -8.11
C SER A 725 44.87 6.53 -9.50
N ARG A 726 43.95 6.88 -10.40
CA ARG A 726 44.24 7.22 -11.80
C ARG A 726 43.50 8.49 -12.19
N PRO A 727 44.01 9.68 -11.81
CA PRO A 727 43.36 10.94 -12.14
C PRO A 727 43.36 11.23 -13.65
N ASP A 728 44.21 10.57 -14.43
CA ASP A 728 44.26 10.64 -15.89
C ASP A 728 42.99 10.13 -16.57
N LEU A 729 42.27 9.19 -15.94
CA LEU A 729 41.04 8.61 -16.49
C LEU A 729 39.79 9.42 -16.19
N ILE A 730 39.86 10.42 -15.31
CA ILE A 730 38.67 11.17 -14.85
C ILE A 730 38.25 12.20 -15.92
N ASP A 731 36.93 12.37 -16.11
CA ASP A 731 36.39 13.43 -16.96
C ASP A 731 36.80 14.83 -16.45
N ALA A 732 37.46 15.62 -17.32
CA ALA A 732 37.88 16.98 -17.03
C ALA A 732 36.72 17.92 -16.67
N ALA A 733 35.48 17.58 -17.05
CA ALA A 733 34.31 18.33 -16.63
C ALA A 733 34.14 18.33 -15.11
N LEU A 734 34.47 17.23 -14.41
CA LEU A 734 34.29 17.11 -12.96
C LEU A 734 35.30 17.93 -12.15
N LEU A 735 36.46 18.22 -12.75
CA LEU A 735 37.56 18.97 -12.14
C LEU A 735 37.37 20.50 -12.19
N ARG A 736 36.28 20.96 -12.79
CA ARG A 736 36.00 22.39 -12.91
C ARG A 736 35.64 23.00 -11.55
N PRO A 737 36.01 24.28 -11.29
CA PRO A 737 35.64 24.97 -10.07
C PRO A 737 34.13 24.96 -9.80
N GLY A 738 33.74 24.73 -8.55
CA GLY A 738 32.34 24.49 -8.14
C GLY A 738 31.91 23.02 -8.04
N ARG A 739 32.70 22.09 -8.61
CA ARG A 739 32.51 20.63 -8.52
C ARG A 739 33.59 20.02 -7.62
N LEU A 740 34.57 19.30 -8.17
CA LEU A 740 35.77 18.84 -7.46
C LEU A 740 36.87 19.91 -7.53
N ASP A 741 36.70 20.95 -6.72
CA ASP A 741 37.48 22.20 -6.79
C ASP A 741 38.89 22.06 -6.19
N LYS A 742 39.05 21.19 -5.17
CA LYS A 742 40.32 21.00 -4.47
C LYS A 742 40.96 19.68 -4.86
N LEU A 743 42.07 19.78 -5.57
CA LEU A 743 42.93 18.66 -5.94
C LEU A 743 44.01 18.50 -4.87
N VAL A 744 44.05 17.35 -4.21
CA VAL A 744 45.01 17.05 -3.14
C VAL A 744 45.78 15.79 -3.52
N GLN A 745 47.09 15.95 -3.70
CA GLN A 745 47.97 14.82 -3.93
C GLN A 745 48.29 14.09 -2.62
N CYS A 746 48.24 12.77 -2.65
CA CYS A 746 48.79 11.88 -1.64
C CYS A 746 50.10 11.30 -2.17
N PRO A 747 51.26 11.89 -1.85
CA PRO A 747 52.57 11.40 -2.31
C PRO A 747 52.97 10.12 -1.57
N LEU A 748 54.10 9.55 -1.98
CA LEU A 748 54.78 8.52 -1.21
C LEU A 748 55.34 9.12 0.10
N PRO A 749 55.38 8.34 1.19
CA PRO A 749 55.80 8.85 2.48
C PRO A 749 57.30 9.16 2.49
N SER A 750 57.66 10.32 3.04
CA SER A 750 59.06 10.69 3.30
C SER A 750 59.69 9.79 4.39
N LEU A 751 61.00 9.89 4.61
CA LEU A 751 61.68 9.11 5.67
C LEU A 751 61.04 9.36 7.04
N GLU A 752 60.78 10.61 7.40
CA GLU A 752 60.12 10.98 8.66
C GLU A 752 58.72 10.38 8.77
N GLU A 753 57.93 10.45 7.70
CA GLU A 753 56.58 9.90 7.68
C GLU A 753 56.58 8.36 7.76
N ARG A 754 57.56 7.69 7.13
CA ARG A 754 57.73 6.23 7.24
C ARG A 754 58.07 5.82 8.67
N LEU A 755 58.92 6.58 9.37
CA LEU A 755 59.19 6.35 10.79
C LEU A 755 57.93 6.45 11.63
N GLU A 756 57.11 7.48 11.41
CA GLU A 756 55.84 7.65 12.14
C GLU A 756 54.88 6.48 11.89
N ILE A 757 54.73 6.06 10.62
CA ILE A 757 53.87 4.94 10.22
C ILE A 757 54.34 3.64 10.88
N LEU A 758 55.64 3.35 10.84
CA LEU A 758 56.21 2.15 11.46
C LEU A 758 56.05 2.18 12.98
N ASN A 759 56.35 3.32 13.63
CA ASN A 759 56.17 3.49 15.07
C ASN A 759 54.73 3.24 15.50
N ASN A 760 53.76 3.79 14.77
CA ASN A 760 52.34 3.58 15.09
C ASN A 760 51.91 2.12 14.84
N SER A 761 52.44 1.48 13.81
CA SER A 761 52.14 0.08 13.47
C SER A 761 52.73 -0.90 14.49
N PHE A 762 53.97 -0.67 14.94
CA PHE A 762 54.64 -1.47 15.96
C PHE A 762 54.05 -1.25 17.36
N LYS A 763 53.59 -0.03 17.69
CA LYS A 763 52.84 0.24 18.93
C LYS A 763 51.55 -0.58 19.00
N LYS A 764 50.82 -0.72 17.89
CA LYS A 764 49.60 -1.54 17.83
C LYS A 764 49.88 -3.04 18.06
N THR A 765 51.10 -3.49 17.78
CA THR A 765 51.42 -4.93 17.82
C THR A 765 52.35 -5.36 18.95
N SER A 766 52.74 -4.45 19.85
CA SER A 766 53.65 -4.71 20.97
C SER A 766 54.99 -5.34 20.52
N ALA A 767 55.75 -4.60 19.73
CA ALA A 767 57.10 -5.00 19.31
C ALA A 767 58.16 -4.64 20.37
N ASN A 768 59.19 -5.47 20.52
CA ASN A 768 60.36 -5.18 21.35
C ASN A 768 61.52 -4.73 20.45
N LEU A 769 61.32 -3.58 19.81
CA LEU A 769 62.27 -2.96 18.90
C LEU A 769 62.73 -1.63 19.48
N THR A 770 64.02 -1.36 19.36
CA THR A 770 64.58 -0.04 19.70
C THR A 770 64.24 0.99 18.62
N GLN A 771 64.23 2.27 18.98
CA GLN A 771 63.94 3.34 18.02
C GLN A 771 64.94 3.36 16.85
N ASP A 772 66.21 3.06 17.12
CA ASP A 772 67.29 3.00 16.12
C ASP A 772 67.09 1.86 15.10
N GLU A 773 66.52 0.73 15.55
CA GLU A 773 66.16 -0.39 14.67
C GLU A 773 65.00 -0.02 13.74
N ILE A 774 63.98 0.67 14.25
CA ILE A 774 62.87 1.18 13.43
C ILE A 774 63.39 2.21 12.42
N GLU A 775 64.38 3.02 12.80
CA GLU A 775 65.01 3.97 11.88
C GLU A 775 65.80 3.29 10.75
N THR A 776 66.46 2.19 11.08
CA THR A 776 67.17 1.37 10.09
C THR A 776 66.19 0.77 9.08
N ILE A 777 65.06 0.22 9.55
CA ILE A 777 64.00 -0.32 8.68
C ILE A 777 63.42 0.78 7.77
N ALA A 778 63.19 1.99 8.30
CA ALA A 778 62.70 3.10 7.51
C ALA A 778 63.71 3.54 6.42
N LYS A 779 65.02 3.46 6.66
CA LYS A 779 66.04 3.74 5.64
C LYS A 779 66.04 2.70 4.53
N GLU A 780 65.88 1.41 4.87
CA GLU A 780 65.90 0.30 3.90
C GLU A 780 64.62 0.19 3.06
N THR A 781 63.47 0.66 3.58
CA THR A 781 62.16 0.57 2.91
C THR A 781 61.87 1.75 1.96
N GLU A 782 62.86 2.14 1.15
CA GLU A 782 62.72 3.26 0.20
C GLU A 782 61.73 2.92 -0.93
N ASN A 783 60.83 3.86 -1.25
CA ASN A 783 59.73 3.70 -2.22
C ASN A 783 58.59 2.74 -1.81
N TRP A 784 58.54 2.32 -0.56
CA TRP A 784 57.44 1.49 -0.05
C TRP A 784 56.21 2.34 0.24
N THR A 785 55.02 1.80 -0.09
CA THR A 785 53.77 2.45 0.28
C THR A 785 53.45 2.25 1.76
N PRO A 786 52.64 3.12 2.39
CA PRO A 786 52.12 2.88 3.74
C PRO A 786 51.45 1.50 3.89
N ALA A 787 50.73 1.04 2.86
CA ALA A 787 50.14 -0.30 2.85
C ALA A 787 51.21 -1.41 2.87
N ASP A 788 52.32 -1.24 2.15
CA ASP A 788 53.45 -2.19 2.17
C ASP A 788 54.12 -2.24 3.54
N LEU A 789 54.28 -1.10 4.21
CA LEU A 789 54.86 -1.03 5.56
C LEU A 789 53.96 -1.73 6.59
N VAL A 790 52.64 -1.53 6.51
CA VAL A 790 51.69 -2.26 7.37
C VAL A 790 51.69 -3.75 7.03
N GLY A 791 51.77 -4.10 5.75
CA GLY A 791 51.93 -5.47 5.26
C GLY A 791 53.20 -6.14 5.76
N LEU A 792 54.31 -5.39 5.88
CA LEU A 792 55.57 -5.85 6.46
C LEU A 792 55.39 -6.22 7.94
N VAL A 793 54.78 -5.34 8.73
CA VAL A 793 54.51 -5.60 10.15
C VAL A 793 53.58 -6.80 10.32
N SER A 794 52.54 -6.91 9.48
CA SER A 794 51.65 -8.07 9.48
C SER A 794 52.37 -9.37 9.11
N SER A 795 53.31 -9.31 8.18
CA SER A 795 54.13 -10.46 7.78
C SER A 795 55.08 -10.87 8.91
N ALA A 796 55.70 -9.90 9.59
CA ALA A 796 56.51 -10.15 10.78
C ALA A 796 55.69 -10.84 11.89
N ASN A 797 54.43 -10.45 12.08
CA ASN A 797 53.52 -11.12 13.02
C ASN A 797 53.24 -12.58 12.67
N LEU A 798 53.16 -12.91 11.39
CA LEU A 798 53.01 -14.30 10.95
C LEU A 798 54.25 -15.14 11.31
N PHE A 799 55.45 -14.57 11.21
CA PHE A 799 56.68 -15.22 11.65
C PHE A 799 56.72 -15.42 13.16
N VAL A 800 56.30 -14.43 13.95
CA VAL A 800 56.15 -14.57 15.39
C VAL A 800 55.16 -15.70 15.72
N THR A 801 54.03 -15.74 15.03
CA THR A 801 53.00 -16.78 15.24
C THR A 801 53.55 -18.17 14.92
N ARG A 802 54.28 -18.34 13.81
CA ARG A 802 54.96 -19.60 13.47
C ARG A 802 55.97 -19.99 14.55
N ARG A 803 56.80 -19.06 15.02
CA ARG A 803 57.77 -19.30 16.08
C ARG A 803 57.12 -19.71 17.41
N VAL A 804 55.94 -19.15 17.73
CA VAL A 804 55.15 -19.54 18.91
C VAL A 804 54.63 -20.97 18.73
N ILE A 805 54.06 -21.29 17.57
CA ILE A 805 53.55 -22.64 17.26
C ILE A 805 54.67 -23.69 17.32
N ASP A 806 55.83 -23.40 16.73
CA ASP A 806 56.98 -24.32 16.73
C ASP A 806 57.51 -24.56 18.15
N LYS A 807 57.51 -23.53 19.01
CA LYS A 807 57.89 -23.68 20.41
C LYS A 807 56.86 -24.45 21.23
N LEU A 808 55.58 -24.35 20.90
CA LEU A 808 54.51 -25.14 21.52
C LEU A 808 54.62 -26.61 21.11
N SER A 809 54.89 -26.91 19.83
CA SER A 809 55.05 -28.28 19.34
C SER A 809 56.34 -28.97 19.84
N LEU A 810 57.41 -28.21 20.09
CA LEU A 810 58.64 -28.72 20.72
C LEU A 810 58.50 -28.99 22.24
N GLY A 811 57.45 -28.48 22.88
CA GLY A 811 57.17 -28.65 24.31
C GLY A 811 56.37 -29.92 24.67
N GLU A 812 55.79 -30.60 23.68
CA GLU A 812 54.96 -31.80 23.87
C GLU A 812 55.63 -33.04 23.25
N THR A 813 56.46 -33.72 24.03
CA THR A 813 56.64 -35.18 23.90
C THR A 813 55.56 -35.92 24.69
N MET A 814 54.30 -35.50 24.57
CA MET A 814 53.13 -36.27 24.99
C MET A 814 52.04 -36.12 23.93
N GLU A 815 51.48 -37.25 23.52
CA GLU A 815 50.56 -37.45 22.40
C GLU A 815 49.49 -36.35 22.29
N VAL A 816 49.49 -35.58 21.19
CA VAL A 816 48.38 -34.67 20.83
C VAL A 816 47.71 -35.13 19.55
N SER A 817 46.39 -35.22 19.61
CA SER A 817 45.49 -35.75 18.60
C SER A 817 45.46 -34.91 17.31
N SER A 818 45.27 -35.61 16.20
CA SER A 818 45.22 -35.09 14.81
C SER A 818 44.17 -33.99 14.55
N GLU A 819 43.26 -33.76 15.50
CA GLU A 819 42.19 -32.75 15.41
C GLU A 819 42.70 -31.32 15.67
N ALA A 820 43.74 -31.14 16.50
CA ALA A 820 44.33 -29.83 16.79
C ALA A 820 45.08 -29.25 15.56
N ASN A 821 45.79 -30.12 14.83
CA ASN A 821 46.48 -29.74 13.59
C ASN A 821 45.50 -29.36 12.47
N PHE A 822 44.29 -29.95 12.44
CA PHE A 822 43.27 -29.65 11.44
C PHE A 822 42.56 -28.32 11.71
N ALA A 823 42.39 -27.94 12.97
CA ALA A 823 41.85 -26.63 13.35
C ALA A 823 42.83 -25.47 13.06
N LEU A 824 44.13 -25.69 13.24
CA LEU A 824 45.20 -24.72 12.95
C LEU A 824 45.35 -24.42 11.46
N ALA A 825 45.12 -25.40 10.58
CA ALA A 825 45.19 -25.21 9.12
C ALA A 825 44.07 -24.30 8.56
N ASN A 826 42.96 -24.13 9.30
CA ASN A 826 41.81 -23.34 8.88
C ASN A 826 41.79 -21.90 9.43
N ILE A 827 42.84 -21.45 10.12
CA ILE A 827 43.00 -20.04 10.52
C ILE A 827 43.53 -19.23 9.33
N GLY A 828 42.73 -19.20 8.26
CA GLY A 828 42.96 -18.38 7.08
C GLY A 828 41.99 -17.21 7.07
N SER A 829 42.54 -16.00 6.94
CA SER A 829 41.85 -14.72 6.66
C SER A 829 40.79 -14.27 7.68
N GLY A 830 41.21 -13.44 8.65
CA GLY A 830 40.32 -12.46 9.28
C GLY A 830 39.91 -12.69 10.74
N THR A 831 40.61 -13.52 11.51
CA THR A 831 40.32 -13.67 12.95
C THR A 831 41.06 -12.64 13.80
N THR A 832 40.31 -11.93 14.65
CA THR A 832 40.84 -10.93 15.60
C THR A 832 41.63 -11.58 16.73
N ARG A 833 42.66 -10.86 17.23
CA ARG A 833 43.62 -11.27 18.27
C ARG A 833 42.95 -11.86 19.51
N GLU A 834 41.80 -11.33 19.92
CA GLU A 834 41.02 -11.80 21.09
C GLU A 834 40.54 -13.24 20.94
N LYS A 835 40.07 -13.66 19.75
CA LYS A 835 39.59 -15.04 19.54
C LYS A 835 40.74 -16.05 19.54
N ILE A 836 41.90 -15.65 19.04
CA ILE A 836 43.12 -16.48 19.06
C ILE A 836 43.65 -16.57 20.49
N GLU A 837 43.70 -15.45 21.22
CA GLU A 837 44.09 -15.43 22.63
C GLU A 837 43.14 -16.24 23.51
N ASP A 838 41.84 -16.14 23.32
CA ASP A 838 40.86 -16.88 24.12
C ASP A 838 40.88 -18.37 23.78
N SER A 839 41.11 -18.72 22.51
CA SER A 839 41.27 -20.12 22.08
C SER A 839 42.59 -20.73 22.62
N LEU A 840 43.67 -19.94 22.64
CA LEU A 840 44.95 -20.34 23.25
C LEU A 840 44.88 -20.39 24.78
N LYS A 841 44.15 -19.48 25.44
CA LYS A 841 43.92 -19.52 26.90
C LYS A 841 43.08 -20.71 27.33
N THR A 842 42.13 -21.14 26.48
CA THR A 842 41.28 -22.31 26.74
C THR A 842 42.07 -23.62 26.59
N LEU A 843 43.04 -23.67 25.66
CA LEU A 843 43.93 -24.82 25.46
C LEU A 843 45.08 -24.88 26.49
N LEU A 844 45.63 -23.74 26.91
CA LEU A 844 46.78 -23.64 27.82
C LEU A 844 46.33 -23.25 29.23
N GLY A 845 45.75 -24.20 29.97
CA GLY A 845 45.38 -24.00 31.36
C GLY A 845 46.57 -23.89 32.32
N ILE A 846 47.42 -22.85 32.24
CA ILE A 846 48.52 -22.63 33.21
C ILE A 846 48.81 -21.13 33.46
N THR A 847 48.58 -20.67 34.69
CA THR A 847 48.86 -19.30 35.19
C THR A 847 50.34 -19.00 35.45
N LYS A 848 51.24 -20.00 35.43
CA LYS A 848 52.69 -19.81 35.64
C LYS A 848 53.52 -19.53 34.37
N GLN A 849 52.96 -19.76 33.17
CA GLN A 849 53.69 -19.54 31.90
C GLN A 849 53.49 -18.16 31.27
N LYS A 850 52.63 -17.30 31.84
CA LYS A 850 52.27 -15.98 31.30
C LYS A 850 53.48 -15.10 30.94
N GLN A 851 54.49 -15.04 31.81
CA GLN A 851 55.68 -14.20 31.57
C GLN A 851 56.57 -14.71 30.42
N ASN A 852 56.67 -16.02 30.19
CA ASN A 852 57.44 -16.58 29.07
C ASN A 852 56.67 -16.45 27.74
N ILE A 853 55.34 -16.53 27.78
CA ILE A 853 54.50 -16.39 26.58
C ILE A 853 54.50 -14.93 26.08
N ASP A 854 54.46 -13.95 26.98
CA ASP A 854 54.52 -12.53 26.62
C ASP A 854 55.86 -12.12 25.98
N VAL A 855 56.98 -12.76 26.35
CA VAL A 855 58.29 -12.52 25.74
C VAL A 855 58.41 -13.21 24.37
N VAL A 856 57.80 -14.39 24.19
CA VAL A 856 57.86 -15.15 22.93
C VAL A 856 56.94 -14.54 21.85
N THR A 857 55.89 -13.85 22.26
CA THR A 857 54.89 -13.20 21.38
C THR A 857 55.30 -11.82 20.88
N GLN A 858 56.47 -11.29 21.28
CA GLN A 858 56.98 -10.00 20.79
C GLN A 858 57.71 -10.15 19.45
N ILE A 859 57.53 -9.17 18.57
CA ILE A 859 58.28 -9.08 17.30
C ILE A 859 59.75 -8.76 17.60
N VAL A 860 60.65 -9.55 17.01
CA VAL A 860 62.11 -9.36 17.07
C VAL A 860 62.62 -8.94 15.69
N MET A 861 63.75 -8.21 15.63
CA MET A 861 64.37 -7.81 14.35
C MET A 861 64.62 -8.94 13.36
N GLY A 862 64.90 -10.16 13.84
CA GLY A 862 65.06 -11.33 12.98
C GLY A 862 63.79 -11.64 12.16
N ASP A 863 62.62 -11.52 12.78
CA ASP A 863 61.33 -11.79 12.13
C ASP A 863 61.02 -10.72 11.07
N VAL A 864 61.37 -9.45 11.36
CA VAL A 864 61.19 -8.34 10.44
C VAL A 864 62.12 -8.48 9.23
N ARG A 865 63.38 -8.88 9.42
CA ARG A 865 64.31 -9.14 8.32
C ARG A 865 63.82 -10.27 7.40
N SER A 866 63.37 -11.38 7.97
CA SER A 866 62.77 -12.46 7.17
C SER A 866 61.51 -11.99 6.43
N ALA A 867 60.71 -11.12 7.03
CA ALA A 867 59.58 -10.49 6.35
C ALA A 867 60.01 -9.56 5.20
N MET A 868 61.09 -8.78 5.38
CA MET A 868 61.63 -7.89 4.35
C MET A 868 62.20 -8.65 3.15
N GLU A 869 62.81 -9.83 3.36
CA GLU A 869 63.30 -10.68 2.26
C GLU A 869 62.17 -11.19 1.36
N LEU A 870 60.98 -11.40 1.94
CA LEU A 870 59.80 -11.90 1.22
C LEU A 870 58.94 -10.77 0.65
N ALA A 871 58.86 -9.63 1.34
CA ALA A 871 58.07 -8.49 0.92
C ALA A 871 58.77 -7.73 -0.22
N ARG A 872 58.00 -7.44 -1.27
CA ARG A 872 58.45 -6.63 -2.41
C ARG A 872 57.67 -5.32 -2.44
N PRO A 873 58.29 -4.19 -2.83
CA PRO A 873 57.56 -2.93 -3.00
C PRO A 873 56.49 -3.08 -4.07
N SER A 874 55.29 -2.56 -3.79
CA SER A 874 54.14 -2.67 -4.70
C SER A 874 54.27 -1.79 -5.95
N LEU A 875 55.07 -0.71 -5.87
CA LEU A 875 55.25 0.24 -6.95
C LEU A 875 56.64 0.14 -7.57
N SER A 876 56.70 0.09 -8.89
CA SER A 876 57.95 0.17 -9.64
C SER A 876 58.43 1.63 -9.78
N GLN A 877 59.74 1.85 -9.89
CA GLN A 877 60.30 3.20 -10.14
C GLN A 877 59.71 3.86 -11.40
N LYS A 878 59.36 3.07 -12.43
CA LYS A 878 58.71 3.58 -13.64
C LYS A 878 57.32 4.15 -13.38
N GLU A 879 56.55 3.52 -12.48
CA GLU A 879 55.21 3.97 -12.10
C GLU A 879 55.29 5.21 -11.20
N ILE A 880 56.26 5.29 -10.30
CA ILE A 880 56.49 6.48 -9.47
C ILE A 880 56.75 7.70 -10.36
N LEU A 881 57.68 7.58 -11.32
CA LEU A 881 57.96 8.62 -12.32
C LEU A 881 56.76 8.94 -13.22
N LYS A 882 55.82 8.00 -13.38
CA LYS A 882 54.55 8.24 -14.10
C LYS A 882 53.62 9.09 -13.23
N TYR A 883 53.47 8.77 -11.95
CA TYR A 883 52.63 9.54 -11.03
C TYR A 883 53.17 10.95 -10.78
N GLU A 884 54.49 11.13 -10.70
CA GLU A 884 55.12 12.45 -10.62
C GLU A 884 54.86 13.27 -11.90
N ARG A 885 55.00 12.65 -13.07
CA ARG A 885 54.64 13.29 -14.35
C ARG A 885 53.17 13.71 -14.41
N ILE A 886 52.27 12.83 -13.97
CA ILE A 886 50.83 13.15 -13.89
C ILE A 886 50.62 14.32 -12.92
N HIS A 887 51.27 14.31 -11.75
CA HIS A 887 51.18 15.41 -10.80
C HIS A 887 51.59 16.75 -11.44
N HIS A 888 52.71 16.80 -12.16
CA HIS A 888 53.16 18.02 -12.85
C HIS A 888 52.16 18.53 -13.92
N LEU A 889 51.40 17.64 -14.56
CA LEU A 889 50.33 18.03 -15.48
C LEU A 889 49.15 18.68 -14.73
N PHE A 890 48.85 18.23 -13.52
CA PHE A 890 47.76 18.76 -12.69
C PHE A 890 48.15 20.00 -11.86
N SER A 891 49.41 20.13 -11.43
CA SER A 891 49.90 21.27 -10.64
C SER A 891 50.17 22.52 -11.50
N GLY A 892 50.26 22.37 -12.82
CA GLY A 892 50.44 23.49 -13.76
C GLY A 892 51.79 24.20 -13.67
N GLU A 893 52.77 23.63 -12.96
CA GLU A 893 54.06 24.28 -12.68
C GLU A 893 55.01 24.36 -13.88
N ASN A 894 54.74 23.66 -14.99
CA ASN A 894 55.56 23.75 -16.20
C ASN A 894 55.01 24.72 -17.25
N LYS A 895 55.17 26.02 -16.98
CA LYS A 895 55.23 27.04 -18.05
C LYS A 895 56.66 27.21 -18.63
N GLY A 896 57.67 26.53 -18.08
CA GLY A 896 59.08 26.89 -18.28
C GLY A 896 59.90 26.01 -19.23
N GLU A 897 59.94 24.68 -19.07
CA GLU A 897 61.01 23.89 -19.69
C GLU A 897 60.55 22.62 -20.41
N LYS A 898 61.02 22.50 -21.65
CA LYS A 898 61.00 21.34 -22.55
C LYS A 898 59.64 20.96 -23.16
N ARG A 899 59.21 21.80 -24.10
CA ARG A 899 58.24 21.44 -25.17
C ARG A 899 58.86 20.71 -26.37
N THR A 900 60.14 20.38 -26.32
CA THR A 900 60.82 19.69 -27.42
C THR A 900 60.88 18.20 -27.15
N GLU A 901 60.19 17.47 -28.03
CA GLU A 901 60.14 16.03 -28.21
C GLU A 901 59.09 15.28 -27.38
N MET A 902 58.13 14.70 -28.09
CA MET A 902 57.09 13.74 -27.65
C MET A 902 55.76 14.32 -27.19
N GLY A 903 54.88 14.64 -28.15
CA GLY A 903 53.46 14.93 -27.88
C GLY A 903 52.69 15.52 -29.06
N LYS A 904 52.61 14.82 -30.20
CA LYS A 904 51.79 15.24 -31.36
C LYS A 904 50.32 14.77 -31.32
N LYS A 905 49.83 14.31 -30.19
CA LYS A 905 48.40 14.03 -29.96
C LYS A 905 48.07 14.47 -28.54
N LEU A 906 46.97 15.20 -28.38
CA LEU A 906 46.54 15.91 -27.15
C LEU A 906 47.13 17.32 -27.02
N VAL A 907 46.88 18.15 -28.05
CA VAL A 907 46.79 19.60 -27.87
C VAL A 907 45.31 19.92 -27.69
N PHE A 908 45.02 20.65 -26.61
CA PHE A 908 43.75 21.32 -26.32
C PHE A 908 43.07 21.87 -27.58
N GLN A 909 41.84 21.42 -27.83
CA GLN A 909 40.78 22.16 -28.51
C GLN A 909 39.60 22.27 -27.57
#